data_AF-A0A5N8XS89-F1
#
_entry.id   AF-A0A5N8XS89-F1
#
_cell.length_a   1.000
_cell.length_b   1.000
_cell.length_c   1.000
_cell.angle_alpha   90.00
_cell.angle_beta   90.00
_cell.angle_gamma   90.00
#
_symmetry.space_group_name_H-M   'P 1'
#
loop_
_entity.id
_entity.type
_entity.pdbx_description
1 polymer ?
#
loop_
_entity_poly.entity_id
_entity_poly.type
_entity_poly.pdbx_seq_one_letter_code
_entity_poly.pdbx_strand_id
1 'polypeptide(L)'
;MSVHSHTAAHHDAATPEFPRHVVTAVLVAHDGARWLPDALAGLLGQERPVQNVMAADTGSADDSAPLLTDALGADRVLHLARRTGFGQAVDEANRTAGELTPDDLPYLKRPSGWDPVTRTWRDDAYDMPELPHGEPVQWLWLLHDDCAPEPDALAQLLRAVENERELGRDDVAVVGPKLRGWYDRRQLLEVGVTIANSGRRWTGLDRREQDQGQHDHVKPTLAVSTAGMLIRRDVFEQLGGFDRRLPLMRDDVDLCWRATAAGHRVLVAPEAVVRHAEAASRERRTVDCVGRSAASPHMVDKAGAVYTLLVNARTAQLPWVLVRIVLGTLLRTLAYLVGKVPGQAVDEIRGLLGTLLRPERIIAGRRRRGRPQLDKGELRPLFPPPGATVRATVEQVAGNLMGRSDPESSSAGRHGGAVESGPGGDDADFLQVEQFARLKRVARKPGPVLFAVLLLVSLVACRELLGGGALAGGALLPAPADASALWARYLDGWHPVGAGDTQSAPPYLALVAMLASLLLGSTGLAVTVLLVASVPLAGFTAYFASRPLVESRLLRAWAAVAYAFLPAASGALAGGRIGTAVLAVLLPLIARAGAAAGGLANTSDARGSWRATWAYALLLTIATAFTPIVWPIALVLGLGLLVLRRGDITAYGLRFLAQLGTPLLVLAPWSLTLLPFGFFREAGLGYGESTASATDLLGASPGGPGTVSGLMLIGVVLAALAALLRSERQLPIWTAWSAALVALVFAVLSNGSTWAGPATLVYGIALLAAAALGADGARSRVAEQSFGWRQPVAALIAFAAAAGPLLIAAGWMIRGADGPLERRDPVQVPAFVAEESGTRDQARTLVLDSDSGAQVGYTLVRGSGARMGDAELAAAGGENKLLDKVVANLVAGSGADQADELGGFAVRYVLVRKGAPREVSRVLDATPGLTRLSQQDGSALWRLDRQVARATIVSGSGDPQPIAAGPVDIHTTVPDGGSGRVLRLADTAGEGWTATLDGKPLTGTTVDGWAQGFELPPNGGTLDVTYEAPMSHTGWLWAQGALAVVLVVLALPGRRRDVDDDLPEEPVVPAQDITGDGRRARRLRAQAEAEAESAAGTDQTTAMPPPPEEAPAAAAVPQQQSYGTWDTQGYADTDYSAYGHDPYQGTQQYPAGTYDQTYQADPYQEGTQQGGQYDPYAYGGTTASYDQTYTQGYDATYDPSQRPDSERPDGSQQ
;
A
#
# COMPACT_ATOMS: atom_id res chain seq x y z
N MET A 1 -49.83 43.75 7.84
CA MET A 1 -49.25 45.10 7.67
C MET A 1 -47.82 44.94 7.20
N SER A 2 -47.32 45.84 6.35
CA SER A 2 -45.95 45.82 5.84
C SER A 2 -44.98 46.45 6.85
N VAL A 3 -43.91 45.74 7.22
CA VAL A 3 -42.87 46.24 8.16
C VAL A 3 -41.45 46.05 7.59
N HIS A 4 -41.33 46.02 6.26
CA HIS A 4 -40.05 46.00 5.53
C HIS A 4 -40.06 47.05 4.42
N SER A 5 -40.08 48.32 4.83
CA SER A 5 -39.77 49.46 3.97
C SER A 5 -38.51 50.15 4.47
N HIS A 6 -37.38 49.43 4.44
CA HIS A 6 -36.08 50.07 4.55
C HIS A 6 -35.83 50.84 3.25
N THR A 7 -36.12 52.14 3.29
CA THR A 7 -35.67 53.09 2.26
C THR A 7 -34.17 52.92 2.05
N ALA A 8 -33.73 52.89 0.80
CA ALA A 8 -32.33 52.66 0.46
C ALA A 8 -31.41 53.65 1.20
N ALA A 9 -30.53 53.12 2.04
CA ALA A 9 -29.60 53.93 2.81
C ALA A 9 -28.49 54.48 1.92
N HIS A 10 -28.66 55.70 1.41
CA HIS A 10 -27.50 56.53 1.09
C HIS A 10 -26.63 56.60 2.35
N HIS A 11 -25.45 55.99 2.32
CA HIS A 11 -24.45 56.20 3.35
C HIS A 11 -23.89 57.61 3.16
N ASP A 12 -24.12 58.49 4.16
CA ASP A 12 -23.31 59.69 4.30
C ASP A 12 -21.84 59.30 4.48
N ALA A 13 -20.95 60.05 3.83
CA ALA A 13 -19.61 59.59 3.49
C ALA A 13 -18.62 59.59 4.66
N ALA A 14 -18.72 58.58 5.53
CA ALA A 14 -17.59 58.16 6.36
C ALA A 14 -16.50 57.58 5.47
N THR A 15 -15.28 58.12 5.53
CA THR A 15 -14.12 57.64 4.77
C THR A 15 -13.75 56.21 5.22
N PRO A 16 -13.81 55.18 4.35
CA PRO A 16 -13.56 53.79 4.73
C PRO A 16 -12.07 53.51 4.97
N GLU A 17 -11.76 52.44 5.70
CA GLU A 17 -10.37 51.95 5.83
C GLU A 17 -9.79 51.62 4.44
N PHE A 18 -8.53 52.01 4.22
CA PHE A 18 -7.86 52.01 2.91
C PHE A 18 -8.69 52.71 1.81
N PRO A 19 -8.94 54.03 1.92
CA PRO A 19 -9.93 54.71 1.07
C PRO A 19 -9.56 54.76 -0.41
N ARG A 20 -8.28 54.69 -0.75
CA ARG A 20 -7.78 54.60 -2.14
C ARG A 20 -8.17 53.31 -2.88
N HIS A 21 -8.73 52.32 -2.19
CA HIS A 21 -9.12 51.04 -2.77
C HIS A 21 -10.64 51.01 -2.97
N VAL A 22 -11.07 51.06 -4.23
CA VAL A 22 -12.48 51.00 -4.60
C VAL A 22 -12.83 49.55 -4.90
N VAL A 23 -13.74 48.96 -4.12
CA VAL A 23 -14.06 47.52 -4.19
C VAL A 23 -15.48 47.29 -4.70
N THR A 24 -15.57 46.53 -5.79
CA THR A 24 -16.82 45.96 -6.32
C THR A 24 -16.88 44.48 -5.97
N ALA A 25 -17.84 44.07 -5.15
CA ALA A 25 -18.10 42.66 -4.88
C ALA A 25 -18.90 42.01 -6.03
N VAL A 26 -18.49 40.81 -6.44
CA VAL A 26 -19.16 40.00 -7.46
C VAL A 26 -19.53 38.65 -6.87
N LEU A 27 -20.83 38.44 -6.61
CA LEU A 27 -21.36 37.21 -5.99
C LEU A 27 -22.05 36.34 -7.04
N VAL A 28 -21.53 35.14 -7.30
CA VAL A 28 -22.12 34.21 -8.28
C VAL A 28 -22.89 33.09 -7.59
N ALA A 29 -24.13 32.86 -8.01
CA ALA A 29 -25.03 31.84 -7.46
C ALA A 29 -25.47 30.79 -8.51
N HIS A 30 -25.71 29.57 -8.04
CA HIS A 30 -26.26 28.44 -8.81
C HIS A 30 -26.79 27.37 -7.85
N ASP A 31 -28.09 27.25 -7.62
CA ASP A 31 -28.68 26.28 -6.66
C ASP A 31 -27.96 26.33 -5.28
N GLY A 32 -27.91 27.55 -4.71
CA GLY A 32 -27.12 27.93 -3.55
C GLY A 32 -27.92 28.32 -2.30
N ALA A 33 -29.25 28.25 -2.30
CA ALA A 33 -30.11 28.86 -1.27
C ALA A 33 -29.86 28.36 0.16
N ARG A 34 -29.25 27.17 0.31
CA ARG A 34 -28.81 26.60 1.59
C ARG A 34 -27.67 27.37 2.26
N TRP A 35 -26.78 27.98 1.48
CA TRP A 35 -25.55 28.64 1.95
C TRP A 35 -25.60 30.16 1.79
N LEU A 36 -26.35 30.62 0.78
CA LEU A 36 -26.47 32.02 0.39
C LEU A 36 -26.85 32.99 1.53
N PRO A 37 -27.71 32.65 2.52
CA PRO A 37 -27.97 33.57 3.64
C PRO A 37 -26.74 33.88 4.49
N ASP A 38 -25.88 32.88 4.74
CA ASP A 38 -24.61 33.05 5.46
C ASP A 38 -23.59 33.84 4.61
N ALA A 39 -23.60 33.63 3.28
CA ALA A 39 -22.77 34.35 2.32
C ALA A 39 -23.12 35.85 2.24
N LEU A 40 -24.42 36.15 2.13
CA LEU A 40 -24.97 37.51 2.11
C LEU A 40 -24.76 38.21 3.45
N ALA A 41 -24.95 37.53 4.58
CA ALA A 41 -24.67 38.08 5.90
C ALA A 41 -23.19 38.44 6.08
N GLY A 42 -22.27 37.58 5.60
CA GLY A 42 -20.83 37.87 5.62
C GLY A 42 -20.44 39.05 4.72
N LEU A 43 -21.01 39.14 3.51
CA LEU A 43 -20.74 40.23 2.56
C LEU A 43 -21.29 41.58 3.04
N LEU A 44 -22.52 41.62 3.53
CA LEU A 44 -23.17 42.85 4.00
C LEU A 44 -22.70 43.26 5.40
N GLY A 45 -22.19 42.32 6.20
CA GLY A 45 -21.65 42.53 7.54
C GLY A 45 -20.13 42.80 7.60
N GLN A 46 -19.49 43.20 6.50
CA GLN A 46 -18.07 43.58 6.53
C GLN A 46 -17.85 44.89 7.31
N GLU A 47 -16.91 44.89 8.25
CA GLU A 47 -16.49 46.08 9.02
C GLU A 47 -15.96 47.19 8.10
N ARG A 48 -15.31 46.78 7.00
CA ARG A 48 -14.91 47.63 5.89
C ARG A 48 -15.89 47.41 4.72
N PRO A 49 -16.89 48.28 4.51
CA PRO A 49 -17.89 48.07 3.47
C PRO A 49 -17.32 48.20 2.05
N VAL A 50 -17.94 47.47 1.12
CA VAL A 50 -17.69 47.55 -0.33
C VAL A 50 -18.39 48.75 -0.95
N GLN A 51 -17.82 49.30 -2.03
CA GLN A 51 -18.38 50.48 -2.71
C GLN A 51 -19.47 50.08 -3.71
N ASN A 52 -19.38 48.88 -4.29
CA ASN A 52 -20.41 48.34 -5.18
C ASN A 52 -20.63 46.84 -4.94
N VAL A 53 -21.82 46.33 -5.30
CA VAL A 53 -22.16 44.91 -5.27
C VAL A 53 -22.96 44.57 -6.52
N MET A 54 -22.55 43.52 -7.23
CA MET A 54 -23.30 42.93 -8.34
C MET A 54 -23.37 41.41 -8.15
N ALA A 55 -24.57 40.85 -8.15
CA ALA A 55 -24.78 39.41 -8.09
C ALA A 55 -25.15 38.85 -9.46
N ALA A 56 -24.79 37.58 -9.70
CA ALA A 56 -25.12 36.85 -10.91
C ALA A 56 -25.70 35.48 -10.57
N ASP A 57 -27.02 35.36 -10.64
CA ASP A 57 -27.73 34.09 -10.62
C ASP A 57 -27.55 33.37 -11.96
N THR A 58 -26.90 32.22 -11.96
CA THR A 58 -26.71 31.41 -13.17
C THR A 58 -27.82 30.39 -13.34
N GLY A 59 -29.07 30.87 -13.33
CA GLY A 59 -30.26 30.07 -13.65
C GLY A 59 -30.59 29.01 -12.60
N SER A 60 -30.58 29.42 -11.33
CA SER A 60 -30.96 28.56 -10.20
C SER A 60 -32.41 28.08 -10.31
N ALA A 61 -32.68 26.91 -9.75
CA ALA A 61 -34.01 26.31 -9.64
C ALA A 61 -34.53 26.24 -8.19
N ASP A 62 -33.74 26.76 -7.25
CA ASP A 62 -34.11 26.98 -5.85
C ASP A 62 -34.30 28.48 -5.56
N ASP A 63 -34.49 28.83 -4.28
CA ASP A 63 -34.76 30.20 -3.83
C ASP A 63 -33.53 31.14 -3.89
N SER A 64 -32.43 30.78 -4.56
CA SER A 64 -31.25 31.66 -4.69
C SER A 64 -31.58 32.99 -5.37
N ALA A 65 -32.40 32.95 -6.42
CA ALA A 65 -32.80 34.14 -7.19
C ALA A 65 -33.60 35.16 -6.36
N PRO A 66 -34.68 34.79 -5.63
CA PRO A 66 -35.36 35.72 -4.73
C PRO A 66 -34.48 36.16 -3.56
N LEU A 67 -33.69 35.26 -2.93
CA LEU A 67 -32.80 35.63 -1.83
C LEU A 67 -31.76 36.70 -2.21
N LEU A 68 -31.19 36.62 -3.41
CA LEU A 68 -30.32 37.70 -3.95
C LEU A 68 -31.11 39.00 -4.15
N THR A 69 -32.32 38.91 -4.70
CA THR A 69 -33.16 40.07 -5.06
C THR A 69 -33.61 40.83 -3.81
N ASP A 70 -34.04 40.11 -2.77
CA ASP A 70 -34.51 40.68 -1.51
C ASP A 70 -33.36 41.34 -0.70
N ALA A 71 -32.14 40.80 -0.80
CA ALA A 71 -30.97 41.30 -0.06
C ALA A 71 -30.20 42.43 -0.76
N LEU A 72 -30.17 42.45 -2.10
CA LEU A 72 -29.35 43.39 -2.88
C LEU A 72 -30.15 44.37 -3.74
N GLY A 73 -31.44 44.10 -3.97
CA GLY A 73 -32.29 44.83 -4.91
C GLY A 73 -32.13 44.33 -6.35
N ALA A 74 -33.23 44.30 -7.11
CA ALA A 74 -33.28 43.72 -8.46
C ALA A 74 -32.27 44.33 -9.45
N ASP A 75 -31.99 45.63 -9.35
CA ASP A 75 -31.04 46.34 -10.22
C ASP A 75 -29.57 45.87 -10.03
N ARG A 76 -29.29 45.08 -8.98
CA ARG A 76 -27.97 44.51 -8.66
C ARG A 76 -27.92 42.98 -8.86
N VAL A 77 -28.92 42.37 -9.50
CA VAL A 77 -29.00 40.92 -9.72
C VAL A 77 -29.16 40.60 -11.21
N LEU A 78 -28.14 39.95 -11.78
CA LEU A 78 -28.16 39.43 -13.16
C LEU A 78 -28.69 38.00 -13.19
N HIS A 79 -29.81 37.77 -13.87
CA HIS A 79 -30.29 36.42 -14.19
C HIS A 79 -29.71 35.94 -15.52
N LEU A 80 -28.82 34.95 -15.43
CA LEU A 80 -28.08 34.36 -16.56
C LEU A 80 -28.56 32.93 -16.84
N ALA A 81 -28.29 32.40 -18.03
CA ALA A 81 -28.73 31.05 -18.39
C ALA A 81 -28.05 29.97 -17.52
N ARG A 82 -28.77 28.87 -17.22
CA ARG A 82 -28.31 27.75 -16.37
C ARG A 82 -27.01 27.03 -16.81
N ARG A 83 -26.50 27.34 -18.00
CA ARG A 83 -25.21 26.82 -18.51
C ARG A 83 -24.05 27.82 -18.45
N THR A 84 -24.28 29.02 -17.93
CA THR A 84 -23.23 30.03 -17.73
C THR A 84 -22.20 29.50 -16.74
N GLY A 85 -20.92 29.45 -17.13
CA GLY A 85 -19.84 29.09 -16.21
C GLY A 85 -19.48 30.24 -15.27
N PHE A 86 -18.88 29.94 -14.11
CA PHE A 86 -18.53 30.93 -13.07
C PHE A 86 -17.81 32.15 -13.65
N GLY A 87 -16.71 31.91 -14.38
CA GLY A 87 -15.94 33.00 -15.00
C GLY A 87 -16.71 33.81 -16.06
N GLN A 88 -17.72 33.24 -16.72
CA GLN A 88 -18.60 34.01 -17.61
C GLN A 88 -19.59 34.88 -16.81
N ALA A 89 -20.10 34.38 -15.68
CA ALA A 89 -20.95 35.19 -14.80
C ALA A 89 -20.20 36.41 -14.25
N VAL A 90 -18.93 36.23 -13.85
CA VAL A 90 -18.03 37.33 -13.48
C VAL A 90 -17.76 38.28 -14.66
N ASP A 91 -17.50 37.75 -15.87
CA ASP A 91 -17.32 38.56 -17.09
C ASP A 91 -18.54 39.46 -17.37
N GLU A 92 -19.79 38.99 -17.16
CA GLU A 92 -21.01 39.80 -17.33
C GLU A 92 -21.17 40.81 -16.17
N ALA A 93 -21.06 40.35 -14.91
CA ALA A 93 -21.24 41.18 -13.73
C ALA A 93 -20.26 42.37 -13.66
N ASN A 94 -18.98 42.15 -13.99
CA ASN A 94 -17.98 43.22 -14.06
C ASN A 94 -18.35 44.30 -15.10
N ARG A 95 -18.91 43.87 -16.25
CA ARG A 95 -19.34 44.79 -17.32
C ARG A 95 -20.60 45.57 -16.96
N THR A 96 -21.53 44.98 -16.21
CA THR A 96 -22.74 45.68 -15.75
C THR A 96 -22.46 46.63 -14.58
N ALA A 97 -21.55 46.28 -13.66
CA ALA A 97 -21.30 47.04 -12.45
C ALA A 97 -20.71 48.46 -12.69
N GLY A 98 -20.05 48.68 -13.84
CA GLY A 98 -19.32 49.91 -14.13
C GLY A 98 -18.08 50.12 -13.24
N GLU A 99 -17.30 51.16 -13.52
CA GLU A 99 -16.26 51.65 -12.61
C GLU A 99 -16.79 52.85 -11.83
N LEU A 100 -16.59 52.85 -10.50
CA LEU A 100 -16.96 54.00 -9.66
C LEU A 100 -15.83 55.01 -9.66
N THR A 101 -16.15 56.24 -10.07
CA THR A 101 -15.20 57.33 -10.22
C THR A 101 -15.11 58.20 -8.95
N PRO A 102 -14.13 59.12 -8.86
CA PRO A 102 -14.13 60.16 -7.83
C PRO A 102 -15.32 61.14 -7.87
N ASP A 103 -16.15 61.14 -8.92
CA ASP A 103 -17.43 61.86 -8.94
C ASP A 103 -18.54 61.08 -8.22
N ASP A 104 -18.52 59.75 -8.29
CA ASP A 104 -19.46 58.85 -7.60
C ASP A 104 -19.11 58.65 -6.11
N LEU A 105 -17.84 58.90 -5.74
CA LEU A 105 -17.28 58.63 -4.40
C LEU A 105 -16.63 59.91 -3.83
N PRO A 106 -17.40 60.85 -3.24
CA PRO A 106 -16.90 62.16 -2.82
C PRO A 106 -15.73 62.14 -1.83
N TYR A 107 -15.60 61.09 -1.01
CA TYR A 107 -14.49 60.95 -0.05
C TYR A 107 -13.12 60.73 -0.71
N LEU A 108 -13.06 60.40 -2.01
CA LEU A 108 -11.80 60.30 -2.77
C LEU A 108 -11.22 61.67 -3.12
N LYS A 109 -12.07 62.70 -3.22
CA LYS A 109 -11.68 64.07 -3.56
C LYS A 109 -11.37 64.88 -2.30
N ARG A 110 -10.55 65.93 -2.44
CA ARG A 110 -10.37 66.90 -1.36
C ARG A 110 -11.72 67.55 -0.99
N PRO A 111 -12.00 67.76 0.31
CA PRO A 111 -13.21 68.48 0.74
C PRO A 111 -13.29 69.89 0.13
N SER A 112 -14.50 70.44 0.03
CA SER A 112 -14.65 71.87 -0.28
C SER A 112 -14.09 72.72 0.85
N GLY A 113 -13.29 73.74 0.51
CA GLY A 113 -12.76 74.71 1.48
C GLY A 113 -13.83 75.50 2.23
N TRP A 114 -15.08 75.48 1.75
CA TRP A 114 -16.25 75.89 2.52
C TRP A 114 -17.00 74.64 3.03
N ASP A 115 -17.26 74.59 4.34
CA ASP A 115 -18.12 73.58 4.96
C ASP A 115 -19.57 74.08 5.01
N PRO A 116 -20.52 73.48 4.27
CA PRO A 116 -21.91 73.95 4.23
C PRO A 116 -22.70 73.64 5.52
N VAL A 117 -22.23 72.69 6.35
CA VAL A 117 -22.90 72.25 7.58
C VAL A 117 -22.51 73.14 8.75
N THR A 118 -21.21 73.33 8.98
CA THR A 118 -20.69 74.19 10.05
C THR A 118 -20.67 75.68 9.66
N ARG A 119 -20.72 75.99 8.36
CA ARG A 119 -20.62 77.33 7.77
C ARG A 119 -19.29 78.03 8.09
N THR A 120 -18.20 77.25 8.15
CA THR A 120 -16.84 77.75 8.31
C THR A 120 -16.00 77.49 7.07
N TRP A 121 -14.94 78.27 6.90
CA TRP A 121 -13.86 77.95 5.98
C TRP A 121 -12.90 76.95 6.63
N ARG A 122 -12.41 76.02 5.81
CA ARG A 122 -11.39 75.01 6.12
C ARG A 122 -10.14 75.36 5.32
N ASP A 123 -9.29 76.22 5.89
CA ASP A 123 -8.06 76.68 5.23
C ASP A 123 -7.12 75.49 4.93
N ASP A 124 -7.15 74.47 5.79
CA ASP A 124 -6.45 73.19 5.66
C ASP A 124 -6.83 72.38 4.40
N ALA A 125 -8.01 72.61 3.81
CA ALA A 125 -8.43 71.93 2.58
C ALA A 125 -7.77 72.51 1.30
N TYR A 126 -7.17 73.70 1.38
CA TYR A 126 -6.47 74.31 0.23
C TYR A 126 -5.12 73.66 -0.06
N ASP A 127 -4.40 73.23 0.99
CA ASP A 127 -3.09 72.59 0.89
C ASP A 127 -3.18 71.08 0.53
N MET A 128 -4.40 70.51 0.52
CA MET A 128 -4.62 69.12 0.11
C MET A 128 -4.56 68.94 -1.42
N PRO A 129 -3.91 67.89 -1.93
CA PRO A 129 -3.97 67.53 -3.35
C PRO A 129 -5.39 67.09 -3.72
N GLU A 130 -5.74 67.16 -5.02
CA GLU A 130 -7.11 66.91 -5.50
C GLU A 130 -7.66 65.53 -5.09
N LEU A 131 -6.79 64.52 -5.02
CA LEU A 131 -7.07 63.20 -4.44
C LEU A 131 -6.17 62.99 -3.20
N PRO A 132 -6.65 63.29 -1.96
CA PRO A 132 -5.86 63.17 -0.72
C PRO A 132 -5.31 61.77 -0.43
N HIS A 133 -5.86 60.75 -1.07
CA HIS A 133 -5.50 59.34 -0.87
C HIS A 133 -4.72 58.73 -2.05
N GLY A 134 -4.39 59.54 -3.06
CA GLY A 134 -3.79 59.08 -4.33
C GLY A 134 -4.84 58.60 -5.33
N GLU A 135 -4.38 58.08 -6.48
CA GLU A 135 -5.26 57.55 -7.53
C GLU A 135 -6.05 56.31 -7.04
N PRO A 136 -7.35 56.20 -7.37
CA PRO A 136 -8.17 55.08 -6.91
C PRO A 136 -7.82 53.77 -7.63
N VAL A 137 -7.44 52.76 -6.87
CA VAL A 137 -7.20 51.40 -7.40
C VAL A 137 -8.51 50.62 -7.36
N GLN A 138 -8.99 50.22 -8.53
CA GLN A 138 -10.23 49.43 -8.70
C GLN A 138 -9.97 47.94 -8.44
N TRP A 139 -10.76 47.32 -7.57
CA TRP A 139 -10.68 45.90 -7.22
C TRP A 139 -12.02 45.19 -7.41
N LEU A 140 -11.95 43.95 -7.88
CA LEU A 140 -13.07 43.01 -7.89
C LEU A 140 -12.88 42.02 -6.73
N TRP A 141 -13.89 41.86 -5.88
CA TRP A 141 -13.92 40.85 -4.83
C TRP A 141 -14.90 39.75 -5.20
N LEU A 142 -14.36 38.60 -5.61
CA LEU A 142 -15.15 37.48 -6.14
C LEU A 142 -15.63 36.59 -4.99
N LEU A 143 -16.93 36.27 -4.99
CA LEU A 143 -17.58 35.45 -3.97
C LEU A 143 -18.46 34.38 -4.62
N HIS A 144 -18.54 33.21 -3.97
CA HIS A 144 -19.43 32.10 -4.32
C HIS A 144 -20.62 32.09 -3.36
N ASP A 145 -21.77 31.59 -3.81
CA ASP A 145 -22.93 31.36 -2.93
C ASP A 145 -22.67 30.40 -1.75
N ASP A 146 -21.64 29.55 -1.83
CA ASP A 146 -21.20 28.64 -0.77
C ASP A 146 -19.92 29.08 -0.03
N CYS A 147 -19.59 30.38 -0.10
CA CYS A 147 -18.56 31.03 0.70
C CYS A 147 -19.15 32.11 1.64
N ALA A 148 -18.70 32.14 2.89
CA ALA A 148 -19.11 33.13 3.88
C ALA A 148 -17.87 33.82 4.50
N PRO A 149 -17.57 35.08 4.16
CA PRO A 149 -16.47 35.81 4.78
C PRO A 149 -16.79 36.19 6.23
N GLU A 150 -15.76 36.21 7.07
CA GLU A 150 -15.85 36.79 8.43
C GLU A 150 -15.75 38.34 8.34
N PRO A 151 -16.20 39.11 9.35
CA PRO A 151 -16.44 40.56 9.22
C PRO A 151 -15.23 41.43 8.84
N ASP A 152 -14.02 41.04 9.23
CA ASP A 152 -12.79 41.79 8.93
C ASP A 152 -12.12 41.37 7.60
N ALA A 153 -12.63 40.35 6.91
CA ALA A 153 -11.93 39.68 5.82
C ALA A 153 -11.50 40.63 4.69
N LEU A 154 -12.35 41.57 4.27
CA LEU A 154 -11.99 42.55 3.25
C LEU A 154 -10.96 43.58 3.76
N ALA A 155 -11.04 43.99 5.03
CA ALA A 155 -10.04 44.86 5.63
C ALA A 155 -8.65 44.19 5.63
N GLN A 156 -8.60 42.90 6.00
CA GLN A 156 -7.36 42.12 6.01
C GLN A 156 -6.78 41.87 4.61
N LEU A 157 -7.64 41.63 3.60
CA LEU A 157 -7.21 41.51 2.19
C LEU A 157 -6.55 42.82 1.71
N LEU A 158 -7.15 43.98 2.02
CA LEU A 158 -6.62 45.29 1.66
C LEU A 158 -5.37 45.66 2.47
N ARG A 159 -5.32 45.32 3.76
CA ARG A 159 -4.15 45.53 4.64
C ARG A 159 -2.92 44.76 4.12
N ALA A 160 -3.10 43.54 3.61
CA ALA A 160 -2.03 42.78 2.98
C ALA A 160 -1.51 43.40 1.66
N VAL A 161 -2.37 44.09 0.89
CA VAL A 161 -1.95 44.88 -0.28
C VAL A 161 -1.17 46.12 0.17
N GLU A 162 -1.68 46.84 1.18
CA GLU A 162 -1.08 48.09 1.66
C GLU A 162 0.32 47.87 2.22
N ASN A 163 0.50 46.86 3.08
CA ASN A 163 1.80 46.48 3.65
C ASN A 163 2.84 46.16 2.55
N GLU A 164 2.43 45.57 1.42
CA GLU A 164 3.34 45.27 0.31
C GLU A 164 3.66 46.51 -0.54
N ARG A 165 2.75 47.49 -0.66
CA ARG A 165 3.08 48.82 -1.22
C ARG A 165 4.06 49.56 -0.32
N GLU A 166 3.87 49.55 1.00
CA GLU A 166 4.79 50.22 1.94
C GLU A 166 6.20 49.63 1.88
N LEU A 167 6.33 48.34 1.53
CA LEU A 167 7.59 47.67 1.20
C LEU A 167 8.11 47.95 -0.24
N GLY A 168 7.48 48.86 -0.98
CA GLY A 168 7.88 49.32 -2.31
C GLY A 168 7.46 48.41 -3.47
N ARG A 169 6.34 47.67 -3.37
CA ARG A 169 5.98 46.60 -4.32
C ARG A 169 4.52 46.68 -4.83
N ASP A 170 4.26 47.55 -5.79
CA ASP A 170 2.94 47.73 -6.42
C ASP A 170 2.53 46.63 -7.44
N ASP A 171 3.27 45.52 -7.51
CA ASP A 171 3.06 44.41 -8.45
C ASP A 171 2.03 43.37 -7.98
N VAL A 172 1.48 43.52 -6.76
CA VAL A 172 0.41 42.68 -6.23
C VAL A 172 -0.87 42.88 -7.04
N ALA A 173 -1.34 41.84 -7.71
CA ALA A 173 -2.58 41.89 -8.51
C ALA A 173 -3.70 41.00 -7.97
N VAL A 174 -3.38 39.97 -7.19
CA VAL A 174 -4.36 39.03 -6.64
C VAL A 174 -4.00 38.73 -5.18
N VAL A 175 -4.98 38.82 -4.29
CA VAL A 175 -4.88 38.38 -2.89
C VAL A 175 -6.05 37.47 -2.56
N GLY A 176 -5.82 36.39 -1.82
CA GLY A 176 -6.88 35.49 -1.38
C GLY A 176 -6.80 35.12 0.10
N PRO A 177 -7.94 34.76 0.71
CA PRO A 177 -8.07 34.47 2.14
C PRO A 177 -7.61 33.05 2.53
N LYS A 178 -7.52 32.82 3.84
CA LYS A 178 -7.50 31.49 4.46
C LYS A 178 -8.89 30.87 4.42
N LEU A 179 -9.04 29.73 3.73
CA LEU A 179 -10.30 29.00 3.65
C LEU A 179 -10.43 27.97 4.77
N ARG A 180 -11.54 28.04 5.52
CA ARG A 180 -11.89 27.12 6.60
C ARG A 180 -13.16 26.31 6.28
N GLY A 181 -13.35 25.19 6.97
CA GLY A 181 -14.51 24.31 6.83
C GLY A 181 -15.84 25.02 7.17
N TRP A 182 -16.90 24.64 6.47
CA TRP A 182 -18.24 25.21 6.71
C TRP A 182 -18.83 24.78 8.05
N TYR A 183 -18.70 23.49 8.41
CA TYR A 183 -19.18 22.94 9.67
C TYR A 183 -18.08 22.91 10.73
N ASP A 184 -16.95 22.23 10.47
CA ASP A 184 -15.74 22.41 11.28
C ASP A 184 -15.02 23.73 10.92
N ARG A 185 -15.36 24.79 11.66
CA ARG A 185 -14.73 26.12 11.54
C ARG A 185 -13.23 26.14 11.93
N ARG A 186 -12.65 25.06 12.45
CA ARG A 186 -11.20 24.95 12.71
C ARG A 186 -10.48 24.14 11.63
N GLN A 187 -11.16 23.36 10.80
CA GLN A 187 -10.51 22.67 9.71
C GLN A 187 -10.03 23.66 8.64
N LEU A 188 -8.75 23.57 8.27
CA LEU A 188 -8.21 24.26 7.10
C LEU A 188 -8.60 23.52 5.82
N LEU A 189 -9.05 24.27 4.82
CA LEU A 189 -9.30 23.78 3.47
C LEU A 189 -8.18 24.20 2.52
N GLU A 190 -7.89 25.51 2.44
CA GLU A 190 -6.85 26.08 1.57
C GLU A 190 -6.17 27.29 2.24
N VAL A 191 -4.84 27.41 2.08
CA VAL A 191 -4.07 28.61 2.48
C VAL A 191 -3.12 28.98 1.34
N GLY A 192 -3.72 29.26 0.18
CA GLY A 192 -3.06 29.24 -1.12
C GLY A 192 -3.08 27.86 -1.79
N VAL A 193 -2.97 27.85 -3.12
CA VAL A 193 -3.07 26.66 -3.96
C VAL A 193 -2.02 26.67 -5.07
N THR A 194 -1.52 25.49 -5.39
CA THR A 194 -0.70 25.23 -6.58
C THR A 194 -1.16 23.95 -7.29
N ILE A 195 -0.64 23.70 -8.49
CA ILE A 195 -0.95 22.51 -9.29
C ILE A 195 0.25 21.57 -9.33
N ALA A 196 0.06 20.35 -8.84
CA ALA A 196 1.10 19.34 -8.87
C ALA A 196 1.42 18.88 -10.30
N ASN A 197 2.60 18.29 -10.48
CA ASN A 197 3.04 17.73 -11.77
C ASN A 197 2.08 16.68 -12.38
N SER A 198 1.20 16.07 -11.58
CA SER A 198 0.14 15.14 -12.03
C SER A 198 -1.21 15.80 -12.38
N GLY A 199 -1.33 17.12 -12.24
CA GLY A 199 -2.57 17.90 -12.40
C GLY A 199 -3.41 18.03 -11.11
N ARG A 200 -3.09 17.30 -10.04
CA ARG A 200 -3.82 17.39 -8.76
C ARG A 200 -3.69 18.81 -8.16
N ARG A 201 -4.82 19.37 -7.68
CA ARG A 201 -4.85 20.54 -6.81
C ARG A 201 -4.04 20.27 -5.53
N TRP A 202 -3.19 21.19 -5.12
CA TRP A 202 -2.26 21.02 -4.00
C TRP A 202 -2.29 22.27 -3.12
N THR A 203 -2.87 22.13 -1.93
CA THR A 203 -3.00 23.17 -0.90
C THR A 203 -1.81 23.22 0.06
N GLY A 204 -0.95 22.19 0.05
CA GLY A 204 0.15 22.01 1.02
C GLY A 204 -0.27 21.40 2.36
N LEU A 205 -1.57 21.28 2.64
CA LEU A 205 -2.13 20.86 3.93
C LEU A 205 -2.22 19.34 4.11
N ASP A 206 -2.18 18.88 5.36
CA ASP A 206 -2.54 17.53 5.78
C ASP A 206 -4.07 17.29 5.68
N ARG A 207 -4.49 16.02 5.68
CA ARG A 207 -5.92 15.65 5.67
C ARG A 207 -6.57 16.02 7.01
N ARG A 208 -7.58 16.91 6.96
CA ARG A 208 -8.22 17.53 8.13
C ARG A 208 -7.22 18.24 9.06
N GLU A 209 -6.25 18.94 8.48
CA GLU A 209 -5.40 19.83 9.24
C GLU A 209 -6.25 20.89 9.97
N GLN A 210 -5.94 21.11 11.25
CA GLN A 210 -6.65 22.03 12.12
C GLN A 210 -5.88 23.35 12.21
N ASP A 211 -6.59 24.46 12.22
CA ASP A 211 -6.02 25.80 12.33
C ASP A 211 -5.58 26.07 13.77
N GLN A 212 -4.27 26.26 13.93
CA GLN A 212 -3.57 26.57 15.17
C GLN A 212 -2.62 27.77 14.95
N GLY A 213 -2.88 28.58 13.91
CA GLY A 213 -2.04 29.71 13.49
C GLY A 213 -0.80 29.32 12.67
N GLN A 214 -0.60 28.04 12.36
CA GLN A 214 0.64 27.53 11.74
C GLN A 214 0.85 27.97 10.28
N HIS A 215 -0.14 28.60 9.64
CA HIS A 215 -0.02 29.15 8.28
C HIS A 215 -0.23 30.66 8.21
N ASP A 216 -0.17 31.37 9.35
CA ASP A 216 -0.60 32.77 9.47
C ASP A 216 0.51 33.76 9.09
N HIS A 217 1.17 33.47 7.96
CA HIS A 217 2.19 34.29 7.32
C HIS A 217 1.75 34.64 5.88
N VAL A 218 1.77 35.93 5.55
CA VAL A 218 1.55 36.40 4.17
C VAL A 218 2.63 35.80 3.26
N LYS A 219 2.24 35.20 2.14
CA LYS A 219 3.16 34.51 1.22
C LYS A 219 2.72 34.58 -0.24
N PRO A 220 3.66 34.60 -1.20
CA PRO A 220 3.36 34.35 -2.60
C PRO A 220 2.92 32.89 -2.81
N THR A 221 1.98 32.70 -3.73
CA THR A 221 1.42 31.41 -4.14
C THR A 221 1.27 31.37 -5.66
N LEU A 222 1.05 30.20 -6.26
CA LEU A 222 0.69 30.12 -7.68
C LEU A 222 -0.75 30.62 -7.92
N ALA A 223 -1.64 30.33 -6.97
CA ALA A 223 -3.06 30.63 -7.04
C ALA A 223 -3.72 30.75 -5.67
N VAL A 224 -4.91 31.34 -5.67
CA VAL A 224 -5.88 31.34 -4.57
C VAL A 224 -7.24 30.93 -5.15
N SER A 225 -8.14 30.41 -4.32
CA SER A 225 -9.51 30.10 -4.74
C SER A 225 -10.25 31.36 -5.19
N THR A 226 -11.19 31.22 -6.13
CA THR A 226 -12.13 32.30 -6.50
C THR A 226 -13.19 32.57 -5.42
N ALA A 227 -13.31 31.72 -4.40
CA ALA A 227 -14.11 31.99 -3.20
C ALA A 227 -13.37 32.99 -2.28
N GLY A 228 -13.71 34.27 -2.39
CA GLY A 228 -13.10 35.37 -1.63
C GLY A 228 -11.89 36.03 -2.32
N MET A 229 -11.63 35.75 -3.60
CA MET A 229 -10.49 36.33 -4.34
C MET A 229 -10.65 37.84 -4.52
N LEU A 230 -9.69 38.63 -4.05
CA LEU A 230 -9.56 40.04 -4.38
C LEU A 230 -8.56 40.18 -5.55
N ILE A 231 -8.99 40.75 -6.68
CA ILE A 231 -8.17 40.94 -7.88
C ILE A 231 -8.29 42.36 -8.42
N ARG A 232 -7.16 42.96 -8.82
CA ARG A 232 -7.17 44.29 -9.47
C ARG A 232 -7.96 44.23 -10.78
N ARG A 233 -8.87 45.17 -10.98
CA ARG A 233 -9.76 45.20 -12.15
C ARG A 233 -8.98 45.39 -13.46
N ASP A 234 -8.01 46.31 -13.46
CA ASP A 234 -7.15 46.58 -14.62
C ASP A 234 -6.40 45.33 -15.07
N VAL A 235 -5.83 44.56 -14.13
CA VAL A 235 -5.16 43.28 -14.43
C VAL A 235 -6.15 42.20 -14.86
N PHE A 236 -7.34 42.10 -14.26
CA PHE A 236 -8.37 41.15 -14.70
C PHE A 236 -8.78 41.38 -16.17
N GLU A 237 -8.99 42.64 -16.55
CA GLU A 237 -9.38 43.04 -17.91
C GLU A 237 -8.20 42.91 -18.90
N GLN A 238 -6.97 43.30 -18.50
CA GLN A 238 -5.73 43.09 -19.27
C GLN A 238 -5.48 41.61 -19.59
N LEU A 239 -5.74 40.70 -18.64
CA LEU A 239 -5.61 39.25 -18.83
C LEU A 239 -6.75 38.64 -19.65
N GLY A 240 -7.80 39.42 -19.97
CA GLY A 240 -8.97 38.98 -20.71
C GLY A 240 -9.91 38.07 -19.92
N GLY A 241 -10.03 38.29 -18.60
CA GLY A 241 -10.92 37.55 -17.71
C GLY A 241 -10.56 36.07 -17.56
N PHE A 242 -11.56 35.21 -17.37
CA PHE A 242 -11.39 33.76 -17.25
C PHE A 242 -11.33 33.06 -18.62
N ASP A 243 -10.50 32.01 -18.77
CA ASP A 243 -10.49 31.22 -20.01
C ASP A 243 -11.79 30.42 -20.11
N ARG A 244 -12.70 30.82 -21.00
CA ARG A 244 -14.05 30.22 -21.21
C ARG A 244 -14.06 28.72 -21.57
N ARG A 245 -12.90 28.06 -21.62
CA ARG A 245 -12.77 26.58 -21.72
C ARG A 245 -12.68 25.89 -20.35
N LEU A 246 -12.55 26.66 -19.27
CA LEU A 246 -12.56 26.25 -17.86
C LEU A 246 -13.82 26.88 -17.21
N PRO A 247 -15.00 26.23 -17.26
CA PRO A 247 -16.26 26.89 -16.88
C PRO A 247 -16.58 26.87 -15.37
N LEU A 248 -15.79 26.18 -14.54
CA LEU A 248 -16.04 26.03 -13.09
C LEU A 248 -14.82 25.57 -12.25
N MET A 249 -13.84 24.90 -12.86
CA MET A 249 -12.72 24.30 -12.12
C MET A 249 -11.38 24.55 -12.81
N ARG A 250 -10.38 24.96 -12.02
CA ARG A 250 -9.00 25.31 -12.41
C ARG A 250 -8.88 26.57 -13.26
N ASP A 251 -10.00 27.27 -13.46
CA ASP A 251 -10.09 28.65 -13.89
C ASP A 251 -9.39 29.62 -12.91
N ASP A 252 -9.50 29.35 -11.61
CA ASP A 252 -8.76 30.02 -10.53
C ASP A 252 -7.23 29.90 -10.71
N VAL A 253 -6.72 28.67 -10.81
CA VAL A 253 -5.29 28.38 -11.04
C VAL A 253 -4.82 28.93 -12.38
N ASP A 254 -5.69 28.93 -13.39
CA ASP A 254 -5.34 29.42 -14.72
C ASP A 254 -5.25 30.95 -14.79
N LEU A 255 -6.16 31.67 -14.14
CA LEU A 255 -6.13 33.13 -14.03
C LEU A 255 -4.92 33.60 -13.22
N CYS A 256 -4.68 33.02 -12.04
CA CYS A 256 -3.54 33.39 -11.21
C CYS A 256 -2.20 33.08 -11.91
N TRP A 257 -2.06 31.91 -12.56
CA TRP A 257 -0.85 31.59 -13.34
C TRP A 257 -0.67 32.53 -14.55
N ARG A 258 -1.75 33.01 -15.17
CA ARG A 258 -1.67 34.07 -16.20
C ARG A 258 -1.21 35.41 -15.62
N ALA A 259 -1.70 35.82 -14.44
CA ALA A 259 -1.23 37.02 -13.75
C ALA A 259 0.26 36.95 -13.41
N THR A 260 0.71 35.81 -12.87
CA THR A 260 2.14 35.56 -12.58
C THR A 260 2.98 35.53 -13.85
N ALA A 261 2.49 34.91 -14.94
CA ALA A 261 3.19 34.93 -16.23
C ALA A 261 3.25 36.33 -16.87
N ALA A 262 2.37 37.26 -16.47
CA ALA A 262 2.37 38.66 -16.87
C ALA A 262 3.22 39.58 -15.97
N GLY A 263 3.87 39.04 -14.92
CA GLY A 263 4.77 39.79 -14.03
C GLY A 263 4.16 40.21 -12.69
N HIS A 264 2.90 39.85 -12.40
CA HIS A 264 2.24 40.22 -11.14
C HIS A 264 2.38 39.15 -10.04
N ARG A 265 2.32 39.58 -8.77
CA ARG A 265 2.28 38.65 -7.64
C ARG A 265 0.85 38.29 -7.22
N VAL A 266 0.73 37.04 -6.77
CA VAL A 266 -0.49 36.42 -6.21
C VAL A 266 -0.16 36.04 -4.77
N LEU A 267 -0.88 36.61 -3.80
CA LEU A 267 -0.60 36.46 -2.38
C LEU A 267 -1.73 35.75 -1.63
N VAL A 268 -1.39 35.14 -0.50
CA VAL A 268 -2.36 34.74 0.53
C VAL A 268 -2.29 35.75 1.67
N ALA A 269 -3.43 36.29 2.08
CA ALA A 269 -3.61 37.02 3.32
C ALA A 269 -4.30 36.10 4.33
N PRO A 270 -3.56 35.40 5.21
CA PRO A 270 -4.15 34.37 6.06
C PRO A 270 -4.95 34.92 7.24
N GLU A 271 -4.80 36.20 7.59
CA GLU A 271 -5.68 36.88 8.55
C GLU A 271 -7.09 37.09 7.97
N ALA A 272 -7.22 37.25 6.65
CA ALA A 272 -8.53 37.26 6.01
C ALA A 272 -9.12 35.83 6.01
N VAL A 273 -10.27 35.64 6.66
CA VAL A 273 -10.90 34.32 6.81
C VAL A 273 -12.22 34.23 6.04
N VAL A 274 -12.39 33.12 5.30
CA VAL A 274 -13.65 32.76 4.64
C VAL A 274 -14.00 31.29 4.93
N ARG A 275 -15.24 31.02 5.32
CA ARG A 275 -15.79 29.65 5.45
C ARG A 275 -16.28 29.17 4.09
N HIS A 276 -15.99 27.92 3.72
CA HIS A 276 -16.33 27.39 2.40
C HIS A 276 -16.90 25.96 2.43
N ALA A 277 -18.01 25.74 1.72
CA ALA A 277 -18.67 24.43 1.69
C ALA A 277 -18.15 23.48 0.60
N GLU A 278 -17.45 24.00 -0.42
CA GLU A 278 -16.98 23.28 -1.61
C GLU A 278 -18.09 22.46 -2.29
N ALA A 279 -19.29 23.02 -2.44
CA ALA A 279 -20.51 22.30 -2.80
C ALA A 279 -20.36 21.49 -4.11
N ALA A 280 -19.74 22.07 -5.14
CA ALA A 280 -19.47 21.38 -6.40
C ALA A 280 -18.29 20.37 -6.33
N SER A 281 -17.31 20.57 -5.44
CA SER A 281 -16.13 19.70 -5.30
C SER A 281 -16.44 18.43 -4.48
N ARG A 282 -17.30 18.56 -3.47
CA ARG A 282 -17.79 17.48 -2.59
C ARG A 282 -19.02 16.72 -3.13
N GLU A 283 -19.35 16.90 -4.41
CA GLU A 283 -20.52 16.31 -5.07
C GLU A 283 -21.88 16.65 -4.39
N ARG A 284 -21.93 17.73 -3.59
CA ARG A 284 -23.14 18.25 -2.91
C ARG A 284 -24.06 19.04 -3.86
N ARG A 285 -23.55 19.47 -5.01
CA ARG A 285 -24.25 20.19 -6.09
C ARG A 285 -23.84 19.62 -7.46
N THR A 286 -24.73 19.62 -8.45
CA THR A 286 -24.42 19.15 -9.82
C THR A 286 -23.62 20.18 -10.62
N VAL A 287 -22.95 19.73 -11.68
CA VAL A 287 -22.16 20.59 -12.58
C VAL A 287 -22.88 20.71 -13.93
N ASP A 288 -23.77 21.71 -14.02
CA ASP A 288 -24.70 21.90 -15.14
C ASP A 288 -24.10 22.70 -16.31
N CYS A 289 -23.04 23.48 -16.07
CA CYS A 289 -22.32 24.26 -17.09
C CYS A 289 -21.49 23.40 -18.07
N VAL A 290 -21.37 22.08 -17.86
CA VAL A 290 -20.57 21.17 -18.68
C VAL A 290 -21.44 20.20 -19.50
N GLY A 291 -22.03 20.71 -20.59
CA GLY A 291 -22.62 19.88 -21.65
C GLY A 291 -24.14 19.66 -21.55
N ARG A 292 -24.61 18.47 -21.97
CA ARG A 292 -26.04 18.09 -22.01
C ARG A 292 -26.47 17.08 -20.93
N SER A 293 -25.53 16.55 -20.17
CA SER A 293 -25.72 15.55 -19.12
C SER A 293 -24.90 15.97 -17.93
N ALA A 294 -25.41 15.79 -16.70
CA ALA A 294 -24.68 16.10 -15.47
C ALA A 294 -23.27 15.48 -15.51
N ALA A 295 -22.24 16.33 -15.44
CA ALA A 295 -20.85 15.90 -15.46
C ALA A 295 -20.39 15.57 -14.03
N SER A 296 -19.66 14.46 -13.87
CA SER A 296 -19.01 14.13 -12.60
C SER A 296 -17.95 15.20 -12.27
N PRO A 297 -17.95 15.81 -11.07
CA PRO A 297 -16.98 16.85 -10.70
C PRO A 297 -15.53 16.38 -10.89
N HIS A 298 -15.24 15.12 -10.61
CA HIS A 298 -13.93 14.51 -10.88
C HIS A 298 -13.51 14.49 -12.36
N MET A 299 -14.44 14.32 -13.31
CA MET A 299 -14.15 14.42 -14.74
C MET A 299 -13.83 15.87 -15.13
N VAL A 300 -14.53 16.83 -14.55
CA VAL A 300 -14.37 18.27 -14.81
C VAL A 300 -13.04 18.79 -14.24
N ASP A 301 -12.72 18.48 -12.98
CA ASP A 301 -11.42 18.77 -12.37
C ASP A 301 -10.28 18.20 -13.20
N LYS A 302 -10.41 16.94 -13.67
CA LYS A 302 -9.40 16.29 -14.50
C LYS A 302 -9.24 16.99 -15.85
N ALA A 303 -10.33 17.29 -16.55
CA ALA A 303 -10.28 17.97 -17.84
C ALA A 303 -9.62 19.36 -17.71
N GLY A 304 -10.03 20.13 -16.70
CA GLY A 304 -9.42 21.43 -16.38
C GLY A 304 -7.94 21.31 -16.05
N ALA A 305 -7.56 20.40 -15.15
CA ALA A 305 -6.16 20.18 -14.79
C ALA A 305 -5.25 19.78 -15.96
N VAL A 306 -5.75 18.94 -16.88
CA VAL A 306 -5.02 18.57 -18.10
C VAL A 306 -4.91 19.76 -19.05
N TYR A 307 -5.97 20.56 -19.20
CA TYR A 307 -5.95 21.78 -20.00
C TYR A 307 -4.95 22.80 -19.45
N THR A 308 -5.11 23.23 -18.20
CA THR A 308 -4.24 24.22 -17.53
C THR A 308 -2.77 23.82 -17.59
N LEU A 309 -2.42 22.54 -17.40
CA LEU A 309 -1.03 22.08 -17.57
C LEU A 309 -0.55 22.14 -19.03
N LEU A 310 -1.33 21.62 -19.99
CA LEU A 310 -0.89 21.56 -21.40
C LEU A 310 -0.87 22.92 -22.09
N VAL A 311 -1.62 23.90 -21.60
CA VAL A 311 -1.62 25.25 -22.16
C VAL A 311 -0.54 26.13 -21.54
N ASN A 312 -0.25 26.02 -20.23
CA ASN A 312 0.80 26.82 -19.57
C ASN A 312 2.23 26.20 -19.66
N ALA A 313 2.38 24.91 -19.99
CA ALA A 313 3.71 24.30 -20.13
C ALA A 313 4.59 24.95 -21.21
N ARG A 314 5.91 25.08 -20.97
CA ARG A 314 6.88 25.53 -22.00
C ARG A 314 6.90 24.52 -23.16
N THR A 315 6.94 24.99 -24.42
CA THR A 315 6.76 24.14 -25.62
C THR A 315 7.73 22.97 -25.68
N ALA A 316 9.01 23.19 -25.35
CA ALA A 316 10.04 22.13 -25.29
C ALA A 316 9.78 21.05 -24.21
N GLN A 317 8.94 21.32 -23.21
CA GLN A 317 8.56 20.36 -22.17
C GLN A 317 7.23 19.67 -22.44
N LEU A 318 6.47 20.08 -23.47
CA LEU A 318 5.12 19.57 -23.73
C LEU A 318 5.06 18.05 -23.99
N PRO A 319 6.00 17.42 -24.73
CA PRO A 319 6.01 15.96 -24.89
C PRO A 319 6.17 15.22 -23.55
N TRP A 320 7.06 15.70 -22.68
CA TRP A 320 7.27 15.14 -21.35
C TRP A 320 6.05 15.32 -20.44
N VAL A 321 5.44 16.50 -20.45
CA VAL A 321 4.21 16.78 -19.69
C VAL A 321 3.06 15.88 -20.18
N LEU A 322 2.92 15.68 -21.49
CA LEU A 322 1.91 14.80 -22.08
C LEU A 322 2.10 13.33 -21.63
N VAL A 323 3.30 12.76 -21.81
CA VAL A 323 3.62 11.39 -21.39
C VAL A 323 3.38 11.20 -19.89
N ARG A 324 3.84 12.16 -19.06
CA ARG A 324 3.66 12.16 -17.61
C ARG A 324 2.19 12.21 -17.19
N ILE A 325 1.36 13.01 -17.88
CA ILE A 325 -0.08 13.09 -17.63
C ILE A 325 -0.77 11.78 -18.03
N VAL A 326 -0.46 11.20 -19.20
CA VAL A 326 -1.06 9.94 -19.66
C VAL A 326 -0.70 8.79 -18.70
N LEU A 327 0.58 8.59 -18.41
CA LEU A 327 1.03 7.52 -17.51
C LEU A 327 0.49 7.72 -16.08
N GLY A 328 0.52 8.95 -15.56
CA GLY A 328 -0.05 9.28 -14.25
C GLY A 328 -1.57 9.06 -14.17
N THR A 329 -2.28 9.21 -15.29
CA THR A 329 -3.72 8.88 -15.39
C THR A 329 -3.93 7.38 -15.34
N LEU A 330 -3.22 6.60 -16.16
CA LEU A 330 -3.33 5.13 -16.19
C LEU A 330 -3.05 4.51 -14.81
N LEU A 331 -2.00 4.96 -14.14
CA LEU A 331 -1.67 4.53 -12.77
C LEU A 331 -2.78 4.90 -11.76
N ARG A 332 -3.42 6.06 -11.91
CA ARG A 332 -4.51 6.52 -11.03
C ARG A 332 -5.83 5.79 -11.31
N THR A 333 -6.17 5.52 -12.57
CA THR A 333 -7.28 4.62 -12.95
C THR A 333 -7.07 3.24 -12.34
N LEU A 334 -5.88 2.64 -12.46
CA LEU A 334 -5.57 1.36 -11.84
C LEU A 334 -5.73 1.41 -10.32
N ALA A 335 -5.22 2.46 -9.67
CA ALA A 335 -5.40 2.67 -8.22
C ALA A 335 -6.88 2.84 -7.81
N TYR A 336 -7.72 3.45 -8.65
CA TYR A 336 -9.16 3.55 -8.42
C TYR A 336 -9.89 2.20 -8.60
N LEU A 337 -9.52 1.40 -9.60
CA LEU A 337 -10.04 0.03 -9.78
C LEU A 337 -9.67 -0.87 -8.60
N VAL A 338 -8.39 -0.89 -8.21
CA VAL A 338 -7.89 -1.59 -7.01
C VAL A 338 -8.57 -1.08 -5.74
N GLY A 339 -8.81 0.24 -5.66
CA GLY A 339 -9.53 0.89 -4.58
C GLY A 339 -11.05 0.63 -4.56
N LYS A 340 -11.60 -0.10 -5.53
CA LYS A 340 -13.04 -0.42 -5.70
C LYS A 340 -13.94 0.78 -6.04
N VAL A 341 -13.41 1.78 -6.74
CA VAL A 341 -14.15 2.98 -7.18
C VAL A 341 -14.12 3.13 -8.70
N PRO A 342 -14.81 2.26 -9.47
CA PRO A 342 -14.74 2.24 -10.94
C PRO A 342 -15.30 3.50 -11.61
N GLY A 343 -16.20 4.25 -10.96
CA GLY A 343 -16.68 5.55 -11.47
C GLY A 343 -15.53 6.55 -11.64
N GLN A 344 -14.86 6.89 -10.54
CA GLN A 344 -13.67 7.76 -10.52
C GLN A 344 -12.56 7.27 -11.48
N ALA A 345 -12.43 5.96 -11.70
CA ALA A 345 -11.49 5.40 -12.67
C ALA A 345 -11.85 5.74 -14.14
N VAL A 346 -13.14 5.71 -14.47
CA VAL A 346 -13.69 6.08 -15.79
C VAL A 346 -13.70 7.59 -15.98
N ASP A 347 -13.99 8.36 -14.93
CA ASP A 347 -14.00 9.84 -14.95
C ASP A 347 -12.60 10.41 -15.23
N GLU A 348 -11.55 9.82 -14.65
CA GLU A 348 -10.15 10.13 -14.96
C GLU A 348 -9.81 9.94 -16.44
N ILE A 349 -10.23 8.80 -17.04
CA ILE A 349 -10.05 8.53 -18.47
C ILE A 349 -10.84 9.53 -19.32
N ARG A 350 -12.11 9.79 -18.98
CA ARG A 350 -12.97 10.71 -19.74
C ARG A 350 -12.48 12.16 -19.69
N GLY A 351 -11.99 12.62 -18.53
CA GLY A 351 -11.41 13.96 -18.39
C GLY A 351 -10.11 14.13 -19.20
N LEU A 352 -9.26 13.09 -19.22
CA LEU A 352 -8.06 13.06 -20.06
C LEU A 352 -8.42 13.07 -21.56
N LEU A 353 -9.22 12.10 -22.02
CA LEU A 353 -9.56 11.94 -23.43
C LEU A 353 -10.40 13.12 -23.96
N GLY A 354 -11.33 13.64 -23.17
CA GLY A 354 -12.13 14.81 -23.55
C GLY A 354 -11.32 16.09 -23.81
N THR A 355 -10.09 16.14 -23.26
CA THR A 355 -9.13 17.22 -23.49
C THR A 355 -8.14 16.89 -24.62
N LEU A 356 -7.57 15.67 -24.63
CA LEU A 356 -6.59 15.26 -25.63
C LEU A 356 -7.17 15.05 -27.04
N LEU A 357 -8.42 14.61 -27.16
CA LEU A 357 -9.12 14.46 -28.45
C LEU A 357 -9.58 15.81 -29.04
N ARG A 358 -9.19 16.93 -28.43
CA ARG A 358 -9.49 18.31 -28.86
C ARG A 358 -8.24 19.19 -28.89
N PRO A 359 -7.19 18.80 -29.64
CA PRO A 359 -5.90 19.50 -29.66
C PRO A 359 -6.01 20.95 -30.15
N GLU A 360 -7.01 21.27 -30.97
CA GLU A 360 -7.30 22.63 -31.43
C GLU A 360 -7.59 23.60 -30.27
N ARG A 361 -8.20 23.12 -29.18
CA ARG A 361 -8.45 23.93 -27.96
C ARG A 361 -7.17 24.24 -27.21
N ILE A 362 -6.26 23.27 -27.14
CA ILE A 362 -4.94 23.43 -26.51
C ILE A 362 -4.10 24.40 -27.34
N ILE A 363 -4.02 24.20 -28.66
CA ILE A 363 -3.28 25.07 -29.59
C ILE A 363 -3.84 26.51 -29.56
N ALA A 364 -5.16 26.69 -29.59
CA ALA A 364 -5.80 28.01 -29.52
C ALA A 364 -5.59 28.69 -28.16
N GLY A 365 -5.56 27.94 -27.06
CA GLY A 365 -5.17 28.46 -25.75
C GLY A 365 -3.70 28.90 -25.73
N ARG A 366 -2.79 28.07 -26.27
CA ARG A 366 -1.35 28.35 -26.31
C ARG A 366 -1.01 29.56 -27.19
N ARG A 367 -1.74 29.78 -28.28
CA ARG A 367 -1.59 30.98 -29.13
C ARG A 367 -2.08 32.27 -28.48
N ARG A 368 -2.99 32.20 -27.50
CA ARG A 368 -3.44 33.36 -26.72
C ARG A 368 -2.51 33.71 -25.56
N ARG A 369 -1.71 32.76 -25.08
CA ARG A 369 -0.71 32.99 -24.04
C ARG A 369 0.59 33.43 -24.71
N GLY A 370 0.93 34.70 -24.51
CA GLY A 370 2.18 35.28 -25.00
C GLY A 370 3.42 34.63 -24.37
N ARG A 371 4.59 35.18 -24.70
CA ARG A 371 5.82 34.83 -23.97
C ARG A 371 5.68 35.31 -22.52
N PRO A 372 5.92 34.46 -21.50
CA PRO A 372 5.87 34.91 -20.11
C PRO A 372 6.97 35.94 -19.85
N GLN A 373 6.69 36.90 -18.98
CA GLN A 373 7.66 37.92 -18.55
C GLN A 373 8.65 37.33 -17.52
N LEU A 374 8.13 36.61 -16.52
CA LEU A 374 8.96 35.92 -15.52
C LEU A 374 9.67 34.69 -16.09
N ASP A 375 10.86 34.40 -15.57
CA ASP A 375 11.68 33.29 -15.99
C ASP A 375 11.49 32.02 -15.13
N LYS A 376 12.24 30.97 -15.45
CA LYS A 376 12.05 29.62 -14.91
C LYS A 376 12.42 29.52 -13.43
N GLY A 377 13.34 30.37 -12.97
CA GLY A 377 13.76 30.42 -11.57
C GLY A 377 12.62 30.90 -10.67
N GLU A 378 12.05 32.05 -11.00
CA GLU A 378 11.04 32.76 -10.21
C GLU A 378 9.73 31.97 -10.09
N LEU A 379 9.33 31.26 -11.15
CA LEU A 379 8.16 30.39 -11.12
C LEU A 379 8.37 29.10 -10.30
N ARG A 380 9.62 28.63 -10.10
CA ARG A 380 9.88 27.30 -9.50
C ARG A 380 9.41 27.16 -8.04
N PRO A 381 9.60 28.12 -7.12
CA PRO A 381 9.09 28.05 -5.74
C PRO A 381 7.57 27.89 -5.62
N LEU A 382 6.81 28.36 -6.63
CA LEU A 382 5.35 28.32 -6.64
C LEU A 382 4.78 26.92 -6.96
N PHE A 383 5.63 25.94 -7.29
CA PHE A 383 5.23 24.55 -7.57
C PHE A 383 5.73 23.59 -6.47
N PRO A 384 4.97 22.51 -6.16
CA PRO A 384 5.38 21.59 -5.11
C PRO A 384 6.67 20.85 -5.49
N PRO A 385 7.61 20.65 -4.55
CA PRO A 385 8.93 20.13 -4.84
C PRO A 385 8.89 18.70 -5.44
N PRO A 386 9.88 18.33 -6.26
CA PRO A 386 9.90 17.04 -6.95
C PRO A 386 9.79 15.88 -5.95
N GLY A 387 8.86 14.96 -6.21
CA GLY A 387 8.57 13.82 -5.34
C GLY A 387 7.58 14.08 -4.20
N ALA A 388 7.20 15.32 -3.88
CA ALA A 388 6.29 15.63 -2.77
C ALA A 388 4.92 14.94 -2.92
N THR A 389 4.34 14.92 -4.12
CA THR A 389 3.11 14.17 -4.41
C THR A 389 3.29 12.67 -4.29
N VAL A 390 4.43 12.12 -4.71
CA VAL A 390 4.72 10.68 -4.60
C VAL A 390 4.81 10.30 -3.12
N ARG A 391 5.55 11.07 -2.32
CA ARG A 391 5.66 10.90 -0.86
C ARG A 391 4.27 10.90 -0.20
N ALA A 392 3.46 11.93 -0.44
CA ALA A 392 2.12 12.03 0.13
C ALA A 392 1.21 10.86 -0.28
N THR A 393 1.30 10.37 -1.52
CA THR A 393 0.56 9.18 -1.97
C THR A 393 1.05 7.91 -1.27
N VAL A 394 2.37 7.71 -1.13
CA VAL A 394 2.95 6.57 -0.41
C VAL A 394 2.59 6.59 1.07
N GLU A 395 2.63 7.76 1.72
CA GLU A 395 2.24 7.95 3.12
C GLU A 395 0.73 7.66 3.33
N GLN A 396 -0.13 8.13 2.42
CA GLN A 396 -1.56 7.83 2.44
C GLN A 396 -1.86 6.33 2.26
N VAL A 397 -1.15 5.66 1.33
CA VAL A 397 -1.26 4.21 1.13
C VAL A 397 -0.74 3.43 2.34
N ALA A 398 0.40 3.83 2.91
CA ALA A 398 0.97 3.21 4.11
C ALA A 398 0.05 3.35 5.33
N GLY A 399 -0.57 4.52 5.54
CA GLY A 399 -1.56 4.73 6.61
C GLY A 399 -2.80 3.84 6.44
N ASN A 400 -3.31 3.72 5.22
CA ASN A 400 -4.44 2.83 4.90
C ASN A 400 -4.11 1.33 5.09
N LEU A 401 -2.86 0.92 4.83
CA LEU A 401 -2.41 -0.47 4.97
C LEU A 401 -2.03 -0.86 6.42
N MET A 402 -1.40 0.05 7.17
CA MET A 402 -0.94 -0.23 8.54
C MET A 402 -2.06 -0.14 9.60
N GLY A 403 -3.14 0.59 9.30
CA GLY A 403 -4.33 0.69 10.15
C GLY A 403 -4.32 1.92 11.07
N ARG A 404 -5.46 2.61 11.14
CA ARG A 404 -5.69 3.87 11.88
C ARG A 404 -5.86 3.62 13.39
N SER A 405 -4.82 3.11 14.07
CA SER A 405 -4.89 2.69 15.49
C SER A 405 -3.65 2.97 16.35
N ASP A 406 -2.95 4.08 16.10
CA ASP A 406 -1.94 4.67 17.01
C ASP A 406 -2.13 6.20 17.12
N PRO A 407 -3.15 6.70 17.86
CA PRO A 407 -3.44 8.14 17.94
C PRO A 407 -2.31 8.97 18.57
N GLU A 408 -1.50 8.37 19.45
CA GLU A 408 -0.29 8.98 20.02
C GLU A 408 0.78 9.33 18.97
N SER A 409 0.73 8.73 17.78
CA SER A 409 1.75 8.94 16.74
C SER A 409 1.52 10.19 15.87
N SER A 410 0.34 10.82 15.99
CA SER A 410 -0.05 12.01 15.24
C SER A 410 0.13 13.33 16.00
N SER A 411 0.25 13.30 17.34
CA SER A 411 0.35 14.51 18.19
C SER A 411 1.78 14.89 18.57
N ALA A 412 2.77 14.01 18.36
CA ALA A 412 4.14 14.20 18.86
C ALA A 412 5.08 14.91 17.86
N GLY A 413 4.89 16.22 17.70
CA GLY A 413 5.89 17.14 17.13
C GLY A 413 6.10 17.10 15.62
N ARG A 414 5.36 17.94 14.88
CA ARG A 414 5.56 18.21 13.44
C ARG A 414 6.06 19.64 13.13
N HIS A 415 6.51 20.38 14.15
CA HIS A 415 7.25 21.64 13.93
C HIS A 415 8.64 21.32 13.35
N GLY A 416 9.09 22.10 12.37
CA GLY A 416 10.24 21.77 11.51
C GLY A 416 9.91 21.72 10.02
N GLY A 417 9.00 22.58 9.57
CA GLY A 417 8.67 22.85 8.17
C GLY A 417 8.63 24.35 7.86
N ALA A 418 9.34 25.15 8.67
CA ALA A 418 9.48 26.57 8.42
C ALA A 418 10.26 26.81 7.13
N VAL A 419 9.79 27.75 6.30
CA VAL A 419 10.60 28.35 5.26
C VAL A 419 11.50 29.38 5.95
N GLU A 420 12.65 28.94 6.44
CA GLU A 420 13.66 29.84 6.99
C GLU A 420 14.33 30.61 5.83
N SER A 421 14.50 31.91 6.00
CA SER A 421 14.73 32.86 4.91
C SER A 421 16.19 33.34 4.85
N GLY A 422 16.81 33.21 3.67
CA GLY A 422 18.12 33.82 3.41
C GLY A 422 18.85 33.22 2.20
N PRO A 423 19.50 34.03 1.35
CA PRO A 423 20.34 33.53 0.27
C PRO A 423 21.74 33.15 0.79
N GLY A 424 21.92 31.88 1.15
CA GLY A 424 23.21 31.28 1.48
C GLY A 424 23.25 29.84 1.00
N GLY A 425 24.30 29.43 0.28
CA GLY A 425 24.37 28.10 -0.33
C GLY A 425 25.04 27.07 0.57
N ASP A 426 24.27 26.14 1.12
CA ASP A 426 24.77 24.89 1.74
C ASP A 426 23.73 23.74 1.67
N ASP A 427 23.13 23.54 0.49
CA ASP A 427 22.14 22.49 0.18
C ASP A 427 22.68 21.03 0.30
N ALA A 428 23.98 20.85 0.58
CA ALA A 428 24.65 19.54 0.57
C ALA A 428 24.48 18.76 1.88
N ASP A 429 24.68 19.40 3.04
CA ASP A 429 24.84 18.69 4.31
C ASP A 429 23.51 18.34 5.01
N PHE A 430 22.45 19.11 4.79
CA PHE A 430 21.12 18.83 5.35
C PHE A 430 20.58 17.45 4.92
N LEU A 431 20.94 16.97 3.73
CA LEU A 431 20.55 15.66 3.22
C LEU A 431 21.17 14.48 3.98
N GLN A 432 22.30 14.68 4.66
CA GLN A 432 22.94 13.63 5.47
C GLN A 432 22.29 13.56 6.86
N VAL A 433 22.05 14.69 7.50
CA VAL A 433 21.44 14.78 8.85
C VAL A 433 20.03 14.16 8.86
N GLU A 434 19.23 14.41 7.83
CA GLU A 434 17.91 13.77 7.66
C GLU A 434 17.99 12.24 7.60
N GLN A 435 18.99 11.67 6.94
CA GLN A 435 19.11 10.20 6.80
C GLN A 435 19.40 9.54 8.15
N PHE A 436 20.31 10.10 8.95
CA PHE A 436 20.57 9.62 10.31
C PHE A 436 19.35 9.79 11.23
N ALA A 437 18.62 10.91 11.14
CA ALA A 437 17.39 11.12 11.88
C ALA A 437 16.30 10.11 11.51
N ARG A 438 16.14 9.80 10.22
CA ARG A 438 15.20 8.78 9.70
C ARG A 438 15.58 7.37 10.19
N LEU A 439 16.85 6.99 10.13
CA LEU A 439 17.33 5.69 10.65
C LEU A 439 17.05 5.56 12.15
N LYS A 440 17.34 6.61 12.94
CA LYS A 440 17.06 6.69 14.39
C LYS A 440 15.55 6.63 14.71
N ARG A 441 14.70 7.12 13.80
CA ARG A 441 13.22 7.02 13.89
C ARG A 441 12.71 5.62 13.54
N VAL A 442 13.33 4.91 12.60
CA VAL A 442 13.01 3.49 12.29
C VAL A 442 13.47 2.56 13.41
N ALA A 443 14.67 2.78 13.96
CA ALA A 443 15.22 2.01 15.08
C ALA A 443 14.40 2.12 16.38
N ARG A 444 13.51 3.12 16.51
CA ARG A 444 12.54 3.22 17.61
C ARG A 444 11.27 2.38 17.41
N LYS A 445 11.06 1.76 16.24
CA LYS A 445 9.90 0.88 15.97
C LYS A 445 10.27 -0.60 16.22
N PRO A 446 9.62 -1.30 17.17
CA PRO A 446 10.03 -2.66 17.56
C PRO A 446 9.86 -3.72 16.45
N GLY A 447 8.90 -3.56 15.54
CA GLY A 447 8.67 -4.51 14.44
C GLY A 447 9.83 -4.56 13.43
N PRO A 448 10.25 -3.43 12.82
CA PRO A 448 11.44 -3.36 11.97
C PRO A 448 12.73 -3.80 12.66
N VAL A 449 12.93 -3.46 13.94
CA VAL A 449 14.10 -3.92 14.71
C VAL A 449 14.09 -5.43 14.89
N LEU A 450 12.95 -6.02 15.27
CA LEU A 450 12.79 -7.47 15.37
C LEU A 450 13.07 -8.18 14.04
N PHE A 451 12.55 -7.66 12.92
CA PHE A 451 12.85 -8.19 11.59
C PHE A 451 14.35 -8.12 11.27
N ALA A 452 15.01 -6.98 11.54
CA ALA A 452 16.44 -6.82 11.29
C ALA A 452 17.30 -7.78 12.15
N VAL A 453 16.94 -8.00 13.42
CA VAL A 453 17.61 -8.97 14.31
C VAL A 453 17.39 -10.39 13.81
N LEU A 454 16.16 -10.80 13.49
CA LEU A 454 15.89 -12.13 12.94
C LEU A 454 16.55 -12.35 11.58
N LEU A 455 16.67 -11.31 10.75
CA LEU A 455 17.35 -11.36 9.45
C LEU A 455 18.85 -11.56 9.64
N LEU A 456 19.48 -10.84 10.57
CA LEU A 456 20.89 -11.05 10.93
C LEU A 456 21.13 -12.49 11.42
N VAL A 457 20.28 -12.99 12.33
CA VAL A 457 20.33 -14.39 12.82
C VAL A 457 20.20 -15.39 11.66
N SER A 458 19.25 -15.15 10.74
CA SER A 458 19.05 -16.03 9.58
C SER A 458 20.24 -16.03 8.62
N LEU A 459 20.85 -14.86 8.36
CA LEU A 459 22.04 -14.74 7.50
C LEU A 459 23.28 -15.41 8.12
N VAL A 460 23.45 -15.34 9.45
CA VAL A 460 24.56 -16.00 10.16
C VAL A 460 24.38 -17.52 10.19
N ALA A 461 23.16 -18.03 10.36
CA ALA A 461 22.88 -19.46 10.31
C ALA A 461 22.92 -20.03 8.88
N CYS A 462 22.36 -19.30 7.90
CA CYS A 462 22.31 -19.70 6.50
C CYS A 462 23.58 -19.33 5.70
N ARG A 463 24.69 -18.99 6.38
CA ARG A 463 25.95 -18.52 5.76
C ARG A 463 26.46 -19.38 4.60
N GLU A 464 26.21 -20.69 4.65
CA GLU A 464 26.66 -21.69 3.66
C GLU A 464 25.67 -21.88 2.51
N LEU A 465 24.46 -21.32 2.64
CA LEU A 465 23.42 -21.22 1.60
C LEU A 465 23.49 -19.87 0.85
N LEU A 466 24.41 -18.98 1.22
CA LEU A 466 24.67 -17.70 0.57
C LEU A 466 25.89 -17.83 -0.35
N GLY A 467 25.69 -17.70 -1.66
CA GLY A 467 26.78 -17.82 -2.64
C GLY A 467 26.28 -18.13 -4.06
N GLY A 468 27.21 -18.51 -4.93
CA GLY A 468 26.91 -19.03 -6.26
C GLY A 468 26.38 -20.46 -6.25
N GLY A 469 25.93 -20.95 -7.41
CA GLY A 469 25.28 -22.26 -7.54
C GLY A 469 23.79 -22.23 -7.20
N ALA A 470 23.09 -23.32 -7.54
CA ALA A 470 21.67 -23.49 -7.26
C ALA A 470 21.45 -24.05 -5.85
N LEU A 471 20.39 -23.58 -5.17
CA LEU A 471 19.88 -24.27 -3.99
C LEU A 471 19.17 -25.55 -4.45
N ALA A 472 19.62 -26.70 -3.95
CA ALA A 472 18.99 -27.99 -4.20
C ALA A 472 19.37 -29.02 -3.13
N GLY A 473 18.50 -30.00 -2.89
CA GLY A 473 18.67 -31.05 -1.91
C GLY A 473 17.50 -31.17 -0.93
N GLY A 474 17.40 -32.32 -0.27
CA GLY A 474 16.20 -32.71 0.47
C GLY A 474 14.99 -32.76 -0.47
N ALA A 475 13.96 -31.97 -0.15
CA ALA A 475 12.77 -31.82 -0.99
C ALA A 475 12.98 -30.88 -2.21
N LEU A 476 14.09 -30.15 -2.31
CA LEU A 476 14.28 -29.10 -3.32
C LEU A 476 15.01 -29.60 -4.58
N LEU A 477 14.33 -29.61 -5.73
CA LEU A 477 15.01 -29.67 -7.04
C LEU A 477 15.58 -28.30 -7.43
N PRO A 478 16.69 -28.24 -8.19
CA PRO A 478 17.20 -26.99 -8.72
C PRO A 478 16.12 -26.23 -9.51
N ALA A 479 15.97 -24.94 -9.25
CA ALA A 479 15.17 -24.08 -10.12
C ALA A 479 15.80 -24.03 -11.54
N PRO A 480 15.03 -23.72 -12.61
CA PRO A 480 15.61 -23.15 -13.83
C PRO A 480 16.25 -21.78 -13.52
N ALA A 481 17.01 -21.18 -14.44
CA ALA A 481 17.68 -19.90 -14.19
C ALA A 481 16.75 -18.67 -14.24
N ASP A 482 15.71 -18.73 -15.08
CA ASP A 482 14.89 -17.58 -15.48
C ASP A 482 13.40 -17.79 -15.19
N ALA A 483 12.70 -16.69 -14.86
CA ALA A 483 11.25 -16.69 -14.58
C ALA A 483 10.42 -17.13 -15.79
N SER A 484 10.89 -16.88 -17.02
CA SER A 484 10.26 -17.33 -18.27
C SER A 484 10.12 -18.85 -18.34
N ALA A 485 11.12 -19.60 -17.86
CA ALA A 485 11.07 -21.06 -17.84
C ALA A 485 10.05 -21.62 -16.84
N LEU A 486 9.79 -20.91 -15.72
CA LEU A 486 8.69 -21.27 -14.82
C LEU A 486 7.32 -20.87 -15.37
N TRP A 487 7.22 -19.76 -16.11
CA TRP A 487 5.99 -19.37 -16.79
C TRP A 487 5.61 -20.34 -17.91
N ALA A 488 6.56 -20.73 -18.77
CA ALA A 488 6.35 -21.77 -19.78
C ALA A 488 5.84 -23.07 -19.13
N ARG A 489 6.59 -23.60 -18.14
CA ARG A 489 6.20 -24.78 -17.33
C ARG A 489 4.82 -24.71 -16.67
N TYR A 490 4.19 -23.54 -16.55
CA TYR A 490 2.84 -23.36 -16.00
C TYR A 490 1.77 -23.08 -17.07
N LEU A 491 2.15 -22.58 -18.24
CA LEU A 491 1.24 -22.17 -19.31
C LEU A 491 1.18 -23.17 -20.48
N ASP A 492 2.23 -23.97 -20.66
CA ASP A 492 2.33 -24.99 -21.70
C ASP A 492 1.36 -26.15 -21.43
N GLY A 493 0.65 -26.63 -22.46
CA GLY A 493 -0.28 -27.77 -22.35
C GLY A 493 0.37 -29.15 -22.50
N TRP A 494 1.71 -29.19 -22.63
CA TRP A 494 2.51 -30.40 -22.70
C TRP A 494 3.80 -30.22 -21.90
N HIS A 495 4.20 -31.26 -21.18
CA HIS A 495 5.37 -31.21 -20.30
C HIS A 495 6.34 -32.34 -20.68
N PRO A 496 7.57 -32.04 -21.16
CA PRO A 496 8.55 -33.04 -21.61
C PRO A 496 9.27 -33.76 -20.44
N VAL A 497 8.54 -34.11 -19.38
CA VAL A 497 9.02 -34.82 -18.20
C VAL A 497 8.83 -36.32 -18.40
N GLY A 498 9.88 -37.13 -18.21
CA GLY A 498 9.83 -38.56 -18.49
C GLY A 498 9.49 -38.85 -19.96
N ALA A 499 8.44 -39.62 -20.20
CA ALA A 499 7.88 -39.90 -21.53
C ALA A 499 7.03 -38.74 -22.11
N GLY A 500 6.75 -37.70 -21.31
CA GLY A 500 5.90 -36.57 -21.66
C GLY A 500 4.42 -36.82 -21.34
N ASP A 501 3.76 -35.78 -20.82
CA ASP A 501 2.35 -35.82 -20.38
C ASP A 501 1.70 -34.41 -20.39
N THR A 502 0.41 -34.36 -20.07
CA THR A 502 -0.55 -33.25 -20.19
C THR A 502 -1.12 -32.79 -18.83
N GLN A 503 -0.62 -33.33 -17.71
CA GLN A 503 -1.09 -32.97 -16.37
C GLN A 503 -0.89 -31.48 -16.08
N SER A 504 -1.86 -30.84 -15.44
CA SER A 504 -1.74 -29.43 -15.09
C SER A 504 -0.65 -29.19 -14.05
N ALA A 505 0.32 -28.35 -14.42
CA ALA A 505 1.44 -27.91 -13.60
C ALA A 505 1.03 -27.41 -12.20
N PRO A 506 1.81 -27.71 -11.15
CA PRO A 506 1.48 -27.30 -9.79
C PRO A 506 1.51 -25.76 -9.65
N PRO A 507 0.46 -25.13 -9.08
CA PRO A 507 0.25 -23.68 -9.15
C PRO A 507 1.24 -22.85 -8.32
N TYR A 508 2.05 -23.48 -7.45
CA TYR A 508 3.15 -22.78 -6.80
C TYR A 508 4.20 -22.29 -7.82
N LEU A 509 4.35 -22.95 -8.98
CA LEU A 509 5.28 -22.53 -10.02
C LEU A 509 4.95 -21.13 -10.54
N ALA A 510 3.66 -20.82 -10.75
CA ALA A 510 3.20 -19.48 -11.12
C ALA A 510 3.48 -18.43 -10.03
N LEU A 511 3.37 -18.83 -8.75
CA LEU A 511 3.63 -17.94 -7.60
C LEU A 511 5.15 -17.66 -7.45
N VAL A 512 6.00 -18.66 -7.66
CA VAL A 512 7.46 -18.49 -7.71
C VAL A 512 7.88 -17.72 -8.97
N ALA A 513 7.26 -17.96 -10.12
CA ALA A 513 7.49 -17.22 -11.36
C ALA A 513 7.12 -15.74 -11.22
N MET A 514 6.00 -15.43 -10.56
CA MET A 514 5.58 -14.06 -10.25
C MET A 514 6.59 -13.37 -9.33
N LEU A 515 7.05 -14.03 -8.27
CA LEU A 515 8.08 -13.49 -7.37
C LEU A 515 9.42 -13.30 -8.09
N ALA A 516 9.84 -14.25 -8.92
CA ALA A 516 11.04 -14.14 -9.75
C ALA A 516 10.92 -12.99 -10.76
N SER A 517 9.75 -12.78 -11.36
CA SER A 517 9.49 -11.66 -12.28
C SER A 517 9.63 -10.30 -11.58
N LEU A 518 9.18 -10.19 -10.32
CA LEU A 518 9.40 -9.00 -9.48
C LEU A 518 10.89 -8.82 -9.07
N LEU A 519 11.65 -9.91 -9.02
CA LEU A 519 13.07 -9.97 -8.68
C LEU A 519 13.95 -10.04 -9.93
N LEU A 520 13.63 -9.20 -10.93
CA LEU A 520 14.36 -9.01 -12.19
C LEU A 520 14.54 -10.29 -13.03
N GLY A 521 13.63 -11.25 -12.89
CA GLY A 521 13.63 -12.53 -13.59
C GLY A 521 14.33 -13.67 -12.86
N SER A 522 15.06 -13.41 -11.77
CA SER A 522 15.88 -14.43 -11.10
C SER A 522 15.09 -15.34 -10.17
N THR A 523 14.83 -16.56 -10.65
CA THR A 523 14.22 -17.67 -9.88
C THR A 523 15.12 -18.16 -8.75
N GLY A 524 16.43 -18.27 -9.00
CA GLY A 524 17.42 -18.66 -7.99
C GLY A 524 17.42 -17.68 -6.81
N LEU A 525 17.31 -16.38 -7.08
CA LEU A 525 17.17 -15.36 -6.03
C LEU A 525 15.79 -15.44 -5.36
N ALA A 526 14.70 -15.64 -6.10
CA ALA A 526 13.36 -15.83 -5.53
C ALA A 526 13.29 -17.01 -4.55
N VAL A 527 13.82 -18.19 -4.92
CA VAL A 527 13.90 -19.38 -4.05
C VAL A 527 14.83 -19.13 -2.85
N THR A 528 15.96 -18.43 -3.06
CA THR A 528 16.84 -18.01 -1.96
C THR A 528 16.10 -17.12 -0.96
N VAL A 529 15.33 -16.14 -1.42
CA VAL A 529 14.52 -15.25 -0.56
C VAL A 529 13.43 -16.04 0.16
N LEU A 530 12.70 -16.91 -0.52
CA LEU A 530 11.63 -17.71 0.10
C LEU A 530 12.16 -18.63 1.21
N LEU A 531 13.34 -19.22 1.05
CA LEU A 531 13.94 -20.11 2.06
C LEU A 531 14.69 -19.31 3.14
N VAL A 532 15.70 -18.51 2.79
CA VAL A 532 16.58 -17.84 3.76
C VAL A 532 15.85 -16.71 4.52
N ALA A 533 14.85 -16.06 3.91
CA ALA A 533 14.04 -15.07 4.61
C ALA A 533 12.78 -15.67 5.28
N SER A 534 12.51 -16.97 5.20
CA SER A 534 11.34 -17.60 5.84
C SER A 534 11.25 -17.30 7.34
N VAL A 535 12.33 -17.55 8.09
CA VAL A 535 12.44 -17.30 9.54
C VAL A 535 12.15 -15.83 9.92
N PRO A 536 12.84 -14.81 9.37
CA PRO A 536 12.56 -13.41 9.71
C PRO A 536 11.20 -12.92 9.21
N LEU A 537 10.72 -13.40 8.06
CA LEU A 537 9.39 -13.06 7.56
C LEU A 537 8.28 -13.68 8.43
N ALA A 538 8.42 -14.93 8.86
CA ALA A 538 7.51 -15.62 9.78
C ALA A 538 7.44 -14.91 11.15
N GLY A 539 8.58 -14.50 11.71
CA GLY A 539 8.61 -13.70 12.92
C GLY A 539 7.95 -12.33 12.73
N PHE A 540 8.18 -11.65 11.61
CA PHE A 540 7.56 -10.36 11.32
C PHE A 540 6.03 -10.46 11.12
N THR A 541 5.55 -11.47 10.39
CA THR A 541 4.11 -11.69 10.22
C THR A 541 3.46 -12.13 11.52
N ALA A 542 4.12 -12.90 12.38
CA ALA A 542 3.65 -13.22 13.73
C ALA A 542 3.58 -11.99 14.66
N TYR A 543 4.57 -11.09 14.61
CA TYR A 543 4.54 -9.84 15.37
C TYR A 543 3.38 -8.93 14.93
N PHE A 544 3.09 -8.87 13.63
CA PHE A 544 1.92 -8.16 13.10
C PHE A 544 0.60 -8.88 13.42
N ALA A 545 0.57 -10.20 13.34
CA ALA A 545 -0.63 -11.02 13.57
C ALA A 545 -1.09 -11.00 15.03
N SER A 546 -0.15 -10.90 15.98
CA SER A 546 -0.42 -10.87 17.42
C SER A 546 -0.84 -9.49 17.97
N ARG A 547 -0.73 -8.39 17.20
CA ARG A 547 -1.17 -7.03 17.61
C ARG A 547 -2.59 -6.96 18.24
N PRO A 548 -3.63 -7.62 17.71
CA PRO A 548 -4.97 -7.62 18.33
C PRO A 548 -5.17 -8.67 19.45
N LEU A 549 -4.22 -9.59 19.67
CA LEU A 549 -4.35 -10.66 20.67
C LEU A 549 -3.71 -10.29 22.02
N VAL A 550 -2.62 -9.51 21.99
CA VAL A 550 -1.75 -9.25 23.14
C VAL A 550 -1.32 -7.78 23.14
N GLU A 551 -1.60 -7.07 24.21
CA GLU A 551 -1.29 -5.64 24.32
C GLU A 551 0.23 -5.42 24.51
N SER A 552 0.88 -6.24 25.34
CA SER A 552 2.30 -6.16 25.66
C SER A 552 3.21 -6.26 24.42
N ARG A 553 4.01 -5.20 24.17
CA ARG A 553 4.99 -5.14 23.07
C ARG A 553 6.07 -6.21 23.21
N LEU A 554 6.52 -6.50 24.44
CA LEU A 554 7.54 -7.50 24.73
C LEU A 554 7.02 -8.94 24.54
N LEU A 555 5.79 -9.22 24.99
CA LEU A 555 5.20 -10.55 24.85
C LEU A 555 4.90 -10.90 23.38
N ARG A 556 4.52 -9.91 22.56
CA ARG A 556 4.44 -10.04 21.09
C ARG A 556 5.80 -10.29 20.45
N ALA A 557 6.87 -9.64 20.91
CA ALA A 557 8.21 -9.90 20.41
C ALA A 557 8.69 -11.33 20.77
N TRP A 558 8.46 -11.79 22.01
CA TRP A 558 8.74 -13.18 22.41
C TRP A 558 7.94 -14.18 21.56
N ALA A 559 6.62 -13.99 21.40
CA ALA A 559 5.79 -14.92 20.63
C ALA A 559 6.21 -14.99 19.15
N ALA A 560 6.66 -13.87 18.59
CA ALA A 560 7.19 -13.80 17.23
C ALA A 560 8.55 -14.51 17.08
N VAL A 561 9.48 -14.34 18.02
CA VAL A 561 10.75 -15.09 18.06
C VAL A 561 10.48 -16.58 18.24
N ALA A 562 9.61 -16.95 19.18
CA ALA A 562 9.25 -18.34 19.46
C ALA A 562 8.55 -19.02 18.27
N TYR A 563 7.79 -18.27 17.49
CA TYR A 563 7.19 -18.76 16.24
C TYR A 563 8.23 -18.94 15.12
N ALA A 564 9.13 -17.97 14.94
CA ALA A 564 10.19 -18.01 13.92
C ALA A 564 11.16 -19.20 14.11
N PHE A 565 11.36 -19.64 15.36
CA PHE A 565 12.22 -20.78 15.71
C PHE A 565 11.44 -22.04 16.14
N LEU A 566 10.20 -22.23 15.64
CA LEU A 566 9.55 -23.55 15.72
C LEU A 566 10.36 -24.58 14.92
N PRO A 567 10.52 -25.84 15.41
CA PRO A 567 11.31 -26.86 14.71
C PRO A 567 10.82 -27.16 13.29
N ALA A 568 9.52 -26.98 13.01
CA ALA A 568 8.97 -27.10 11.67
C ALA A 568 9.47 -26.00 10.71
N ALA A 569 9.80 -24.79 11.18
CA ALA A 569 10.38 -23.74 10.35
C ALA A 569 11.87 -24.00 10.06
N SER A 570 12.66 -24.38 11.07
CA SER A 570 14.09 -24.71 10.87
C SER A 570 14.29 -25.98 10.05
N GLY A 571 13.47 -27.02 10.29
CA GLY A 571 13.49 -28.26 9.52
C GLY A 571 12.99 -28.10 8.09
N ALA A 572 12.06 -27.17 7.83
CA ALA A 572 11.66 -26.84 6.47
C ALA A 572 12.80 -26.22 5.67
N LEU A 573 13.54 -25.28 6.28
CA LEU A 573 14.70 -24.65 5.67
C LEU A 573 15.82 -25.69 5.42
N ALA A 574 16.23 -26.44 6.44
CA ALA A 574 17.29 -27.45 6.32
C ALA A 574 16.95 -28.58 5.33
N GLY A 575 15.66 -28.96 5.26
CA GLY A 575 15.15 -29.99 4.36
C GLY A 575 14.78 -29.51 2.94
N GLY A 576 14.97 -28.23 2.60
CA GLY A 576 14.62 -27.68 1.27
C GLY A 576 13.11 -27.57 1.00
N ARG A 577 12.27 -27.66 2.03
CA ARG A 577 10.80 -27.72 1.92
C ARG A 577 10.19 -26.33 1.75
N ILE A 578 10.16 -25.88 0.49
CA ILE A 578 9.66 -24.56 0.11
C ILE A 578 8.20 -24.33 0.52
N GLY A 579 7.37 -25.37 0.54
CA GLY A 579 5.97 -25.28 0.96
C GLY A 579 5.81 -24.81 2.41
N THR A 580 6.41 -25.53 3.34
CA THR A 580 6.36 -25.23 4.78
C THR A 580 7.08 -23.93 5.11
N ALA A 581 8.16 -23.58 4.38
CA ALA A 581 8.82 -22.29 4.50
C ALA A 581 7.88 -21.12 4.13
N VAL A 582 7.12 -21.24 3.02
CA VAL A 582 6.08 -20.26 2.64
C VAL A 582 4.92 -20.27 3.65
N LEU A 583 4.49 -21.43 4.12
CA LEU A 583 3.44 -21.55 5.14
C LEU A 583 3.84 -20.85 6.44
N ALA A 584 5.11 -20.91 6.87
CA ALA A 584 5.59 -20.19 8.05
C ALA A 584 5.41 -18.67 7.92
N VAL A 585 5.59 -18.11 6.72
CA VAL A 585 5.34 -16.68 6.48
C VAL A 585 3.83 -16.36 6.50
N LEU A 586 3.00 -17.19 5.87
CA LEU A 586 1.58 -16.92 5.67
C LEU A 586 0.68 -17.26 6.87
N LEU A 587 1.02 -18.30 7.63
CA LEU A 587 0.16 -18.88 8.66
C LEU A 587 -0.27 -17.90 9.77
N PRO A 588 0.56 -16.98 10.27
CA PRO A 588 0.10 -15.96 11.22
C PRO A 588 -0.96 -15.02 10.61
N LEU A 589 -0.83 -14.72 9.31
CA LEU A 589 -1.81 -13.90 8.58
C LEU A 589 -3.09 -14.69 8.33
N ILE A 590 -3.01 -15.98 8.01
CA ILE A 590 -4.15 -16.91 7.88
C ILE A 590 -4.91 -17.00 9.21
N ALA A 591 -4.21 -17.20 10.34
CA ALA A 591 -4.82 -17.27 11.66
C ALA A 591 -5.56 -15.97 12.02
N ARG A 592 -4.91 -14.81 11.82
CA ARG A 592 -5.54 -13.50 12.06
C ARG A 592 -6.72 -13.22 11.12
N ALA A 593 -6.61 -13.57 9.84
CA ALA A 593 -7.69 -13.40 8.87
C ALA A 593 -8.88 -14.32 9.17
N GLY A 594 -8.62 -15.56 9.59
CA GLY A 594 -9.63 -16.55 9.98
C GLY A 594 -10.40 -16.11 11.22
N ALA A 595 -9.70 -15.66 12.26
CA ALA A 595 -10.33 -15.10 13.46
C ALA A 595 -11.20 -13.87 13.12
N ALA A 596 -10.73 -12.97 12.26
CA ALA A 596 -11.50 -11.80 11.81
C ALA A 596 -12.68 -12.15 10.88
N ALA A 597 -12.58 -13.22 10.09
CA ALA A 597 -13.66 -13.72 9.24
C ALA A 597 -14.74 -14.47 10.02
N GLY A 598 -14.35 -15.19 11.08
CA GLY A 598 -15.25 -15.89 12.00
C GLY A 598 -15.88 -15.03 13.10
N GLY A 599 -15.56 -13.72 13.16
CA GLY A 599 -16.08 -12.80 14.18
C GLY A 599 -15.38 -12.90 15.55
N LEU A 600 -14.33 -13.71 15.69
CA LEU A 600 -13.61 -13.97 16.94
C LEU A 600 -12.63 -12.85 17.36
N ALA A 601 -12.47 -11.82 16.53
CA ALA A 601 -11.50 -10.73 16.73
C ALA A 601 -12.10 -9.44 17.31
N ASN A 602 -13.42 -9.37 17.48
CA ASN A 602 -14.13 -8.22 18.07
C ASN A 602 -14.73 -8.61 19.44
N THR A 603 -14.90 -7.62 20.32
CA THR A 603 -15.55 -7.81 21.63
C THR A 603 -17.08 -7.73 21.57
N SER A 604 -17.64 -7.08 20.55
CA SER A 604 -19.05 -7.21 20.17
C SER A 604 -19.25 -8.47 19.34
N ASP A 605 -20.43 -9.11 19.43
CA ASP A 605 -20.78 -10.34 18.69
C ASP A 605 -21.08 -10.08 17.19
N ALA A 606 -20.33 -9.14 16.59
CA ALA A 606 -20.51 -8.66 15.24
C ALA A 606 -19.95 -9.64 14.21
N ARG A 607 -20.80 -10.04 13.26
CA ARG A 607 -20.48 -10.95 12.15
C ARG A 607 -19.21 -10.51 11.41
N GLY A 608 -18.29 -11.46 11.17
CA GLY A 608 -17.03 -11.20 10.48
C GLY A 608 -17.20 -10.54 9.11
N SER A 609 -16.35 -9.56 8.80
CA SER A 609 -16.47 -8.76 7.57
C SER A 609 -16.14 -9.59 6.32
N TRP A 610 -16.88 -9.36 5.21
CA TRP A 610 -16.61 -10.01 3.92
C TRP A 610 -15.17 -9.79 3.42
N ARG A 611 -14.55 -8.64 3.73
CA ARG A 611 -13.13 -8.39 3.42
C ARG A 611 -12.20 -9.36 4.17
N ALA A 612 -12.49 -9.67 5.43
CA ALA A 612 -11.72 -10.67 6.18
C ALA A 612 -11.96 -12.09 5.60
N THR A 613 -13.19 -12.41 5.19
CA THR A 613 -13.53 -13.65 4.49
C THR A 613 -12.70 -13.81 3.20
N TRP A 614 -12.64 -12.79 2.34
CA TRP A 614 -11.84 -12.81 1.11
C TRP A 614 -10.33 -12.79 1.36
N ALA A 615 -9.85 -12.05 2.37
CA ALA A 615 -8.44 -12.07 2.74
C ALA A 615 -8.00 -13.45 3.28
N TYR A 616 -8.85 -14.12 4.05
CA TYR A 616 -8.62 -15.51 4.46
C TYR A 616 -8.64 -16.46 3.25
N ALA A 617 -9.62 -16.32 2.35
CA ALA A 617 -9.71 -17.13 1.14
C ALA A 617 -8.46 -16.97 0.23
N LEU A 618 -7.95 -15.75 0.06
CA LEU A 618 -6.72 -15.47 -0.68
C LEU A 618 -5.49 -16.13 -0.03
N LEU A 619 -5.29 -15.90 1.28
CA LEU A 619 -4.14 -16.46 2.00
C LEU A 619 -4.21 -18.00 2.07
N LEU A 620 -5.40 -18.58 2.22
CA LEU A 620 -5.62 -20.02 2.16
C LEU A 620 -5.37 -20.56 0.74
N THR A 621 -5.80 -19.87 -0.32
CA THR A 621 -5.51 -20.26 -1.71
C THR A 621 -4.00 -20.32 -1.96
N ILE A 622 -3.24 -19.29 -1.54
CA ILE A 622 -1.78 -19.29 -1.67
C ILE A 622 -1.15 -20.42 -0.84
N ALA A 623 -1.63 -20.65 0.39
CA ALA A 623 -1.12 -21.76 1.22
C ALA A 623 -1.46 -23.15 0.65
N THR A 624 -2.66 -23.36 0.09
CA THR A 624 -3.06 -24.64 -0.53
C THR A 624 -2.23 -24.95 -1.78
N ALA A 625 -1.79 -23.94 -2.54
CA ALA A 625 -0.92 -24.14 -3.71
C ALA A 625 0.48 -24.68 -3.35
N PHE A 626 0.98 -24.36 -2.15
CA PHE A 626 2.29 -24.77 -1.64
C PHE A 626 2.23 -25.96 -0.67
N THR A 627 1.17 -26.06 0.11
CA THR A 627 1.03 -26.98 1.25
C THR A 627 -0.45 -27.37 1.45
N PRO A 628 -1.00 -28.22 0.56
CA PRO A 628 -2.39 -28.66 0.55
C PRO A 628 -3.04 -28.99 1.90
N ILE A 629 -2.33 -29.63 2.85
CA ILE A 629 -2.86 -30.11 4.14
C ILE A 629 -3.46 -29.02 5.04
N VAL A 630 -3.15 -27.74 4.78
CA VAL A 630 -3.79 -26.59 5.43
C VAL A 630 -5.28 -26.49 5.09
N TRP A 631 -5.71 -26.95 3.91
CA TRP A 631 -7.10 -26.93 3.47
C TRP A 631 -8.02 -27.86 4.29
N PRO A 632 -7.72 -29.17 4.47
CA PRO A 632 -8.56 -30.02 5.32
C PRO A 632 -8.52 -29.63 6.82
N ILE A 633 -7.42 -29.04 7.32
CA ILE A 633 -7.38 -28.43 8.66
C ILE A 633 -8.37 -27.24 8.73
N ALA A 634 -8.36 -26.35 7.73
CA ALA A 634 -9.30 -25.24 7.63
C ALA A 634 -10.77 -25.70 7.47
N LEU A 635 -11.01 -26.81 6.76
CA LEU A 635 -12.33 -27.44 6.63
C LEU A 635 -12.86 -27.88 8.00
N VAL A 636 -12.09 -28.66 8.77
CA VAL A 636 -12.52 -29.16 10.09
C VAL A 636 -12.79 -28.00 11.06
N LEU A 637 -11.92 -26.97 11.09
CA LEU A 637 -12.12 -25.80 11.95
C LEU A 637 -13.31 -24.93 11.50
N GLY A 638 -13.53 -24.78 10.19
CA GLY A 638 -14.68 -24.07 9.64
C GLY A 638 -16.01 -24.80 9.91
N LEU A 639 -16.04 -26.12 9.82
CA LEU A 639 -17.19 -26.95 10.19
C LEU A 639 -17.49 -26.83 11.69
N GLY A 640 -16.46 -26.86 12.54
CA GLY A 640 -16.59 -26.60 13.97
C GLY A 640 -17.23 -25.23 14.26
N LEU A 641 -16.73 -24.16 13.63
CA LEU A 641 -17.31 -22.82 13.75
C LEU A 641 -18.77 -22.76 13.28
N LEU A 642 -19.11 -23.44 12.19
CA LEU A 642 -20.47 -23.50 11.65
C LEU A 642 -21.43 -24.28 12.57
N VAL A 643 -20.96 -25.33 13.24
CA VAL A 643 -21.71 -26.03 14.30
C VAL A 643 -21.92 -25.13 15.53
N LEU A 644 -20.90 -24.40 15.97
CA LEU A 644 -21.03 -23.43 17.07
C LEU A 644 -22.01 -22.29 16.73
N ARG A 645 -21.97 -21.78 15.48
CA ARG A 645 -22.85 -20.70 14.99
C ARG A 645 -24.09 -21.20 14.25
N ARG A 646 -24.57 -22.41 14.54
CA ARG A 646 -25.72 -23.08 13.87
C ARG A 646 -27.00 -22.25 13.77
N GLY A 647 -27.25 -21.31 14.69
CA GLY A 647 -28.42 -20.41 14.65
C GLY A 647 -28.34 -19.34 13.56
N ASP A 648 -27.15 -19.08 13.01
CA ASP A 648 -26.85 -18.02 12.04
C ASP A 648 -26.27 -18.62 10.73
N ILE A 649 -26.63 -19.88 10.45
CA ILE A 649 -26.01 -20.74 9.43
C ILE A 649 -26.09 -20.18 8.01
N THR A 650 -27.11 -19.39 7.67
CA THR A 650 -27.20 -18.72 6.36
C THR A 650 -26.13 -17.63 6.18
N ALA A 651 -25.78 -16.92 7.26
CA ALA A 651 -24.78 -15.87 7.25
C ALA A 651 -23.34 -16.43 7.27
N TYR A 652 -23.10 -17.52 8.00
CA TYR A 652 -21.78 -18.17 8.07
C TYR A 652 -21.55 -19.18 6.93
N GLY A 653 -22.58 -19.87 6.45
CA GLY A 653 -22.48 -20.87 5.38
C GLY A 653 -21.97 -20.30 4.06
N LEU A 654 -22.47 -19.14 3.62
CA LEU A 654 -21.98 -18.46 2.41
C LEU A 654 -20.52 -18.01 2.55
N ARG A 655 -20.10 -17.60 3.76
CA ARG A 655 -18.71 -17.25 4.05
C ARG A 655 -17.81 -18.49 4.01
N PHE A 656 -18.23 -19.58 4.66
CA PHE A 656 -17.53 -20.87 4.68
C PHE A 656 -17.34 -21.44 3.26
N LEU A 657 -18.39 -21.40 2.43
CA LEU A 657 -18.31 -21.77 1.01
C LEU A 657 -17.32 -20.88 0.24
N ALA A 658 -17.33 -19.56 0.45
CA ALA A 658 -16.36 -18.66 -0.18
C ALA A 658 -14.92 -18.90 0.33
N GLN A 659 -14.73 -19.29 1.59
CA GLN A 659 -13.41 -19.54 2.17
C GLN A 659 -12.77 -20.83 1.65
N LEU A 660 -13.55 -21.91 1.51
CA LEU A 660 -13.02 -23.24 1.16
C LEU A 660 -13.21 -23.59 -0.33
N GLY A 661 -14.28 -23.11 -0.96
CA GLY A 661 -14.53 -23.28 -2.40
C GLY A 661 -13.59 -22.45 -3.27
N THR A 662 -13.15 -21.27 -2.82
CA THR A 662 -12.24 -20.41 -3.60
C THR A 662 -10.86 -21.05 -3.83
N PRO A 663 -10.16 -21.62 -2.82
CA PRO A 663 -8.94 -22.38 -3.06
C PRO A 663 -9.10 -23.50 -4.09
N LEU A 664 -10.22 -24.25 -4.05
CA LEU A 664 -10.46 -25.30 -5.04
C LEU A 664 -10.72 -24.72 -6.43
N LEU A 665 -11.56 -23.68 -6.56
CA LEU A 665 -11.92 -23.08 -7.85
C LEU A 665 -10.74 -22.36 -8.52
N VAL A 666 -9.92 -21.61 -7.74
CA VAL A 666 -8.80 -20.81 -8.27
C VAL A 666 -7.57 -21.66 -8.56
N LEU A 667 -7.44 -22.84 -7.93
CA LEU A 667 -6.34 -23.78 -8.20
C LEU A 667 -6.77 -25.00 -9.03
N ALA A 668 -8.00 -25.01 -9.55
CA ALA A 668 -8.45 -26.05 -10.49
C ALA A 668 -7.72 -25.92 -11.85
N PRO A 669 -7.58 -27.01 -12.62
CA PRO A 669 -8.01 -28.37 -12.29
C PRO A 669 -7.06 -29.10 -11.32
N TRP A 670 -5.84 -28.60 -11.07
CA TRP A 670 -4.86 -29.22 -10.16
C TRP A 670 -5.42 -29.50 -8.75
N SER A 671 -6.23 -28.59 -8.19
CA SER A 671 -6.92 -28.80 -6.90
C SER A 671 -7.82 -30.04 -6.84
N LEU A 672 -8.31 -30.50 -8.00
CA LEU A 672 -9.21 -31.64 -8.11
C LEU A 672 -8.43 -32.96 -8.10
N THR A 673 -7.16 -32.98 -8.54
CA THR A 673 -6.29 -34.17 -8.47
C THR A 673 -5.89 -34.50 -7.02
N LEU A 674 -6.06 -33.56 -6.10
CA LEU A 674 -5.85 -33.76 -4.66
C LEU A 674 -7.02 -34.48 -3.97
N LEU A 675 -8.18 -34.60 -4.60
CA LEU A 675 -9.36 -35.23 -3.99
C LEU A 675 -9.35 -36.76 -4.15
N PRO A 676 -9.70 -37.54 -3.12
CA PRO A 676 -10.05 -37.12 -1.76
C PRO A 676 -8.84 -37.03 -0.79
N PHE A 677 -7.70 -37.65 -1.09
CA PHE A 677 -6.61 -37.88 -0.12
C PHE A 677 -5.24 -37.29 -0.47
N GLY A 678 -5.07 -36.67 -1.64
CA GLY A 678 -3.80 -36.07 -2.09
C GLY A 678 -3.32 -34.88 -1.25
N PHE A 679 -4.17 -34.32 -0.39
CA PHE A 679 -3.88 -33.16 0.46
C PHE A 679 -2.72 -33.35 1.45
N PHE A 680 -2.22 -34.56 1.69
CA PHE A 680 -1.03 -34.77 2.54
C PHE A 680 0.30 -34.45 1.84
N ARG A 681 0.31 -34.25 0.51
CA ARG A 681 1.50 -33.83 -0.25
C ARG A 681 1.86 -32.36 0.01
N GLU A 682 3.12 -32.01 -0.28
CA GLU A 682 3.72 -30.68 -0.17
C GLU A 682 4.43 -30.34 -1.50
N ALA A 683 4.62 -29.05 -1.82
CA ALA A 683 5.45 -28.65 -2.97
C ALA A 683 6.92 -29.08 -2.80
N GLY A 684 7.50 -29.69 -3.85
CA GLY A 684 8.82 -30.30 -3.86
C GLY A 684 8.79 -31.83 -4.01
N LEU A 685 9.98 -32.45 -3.92
CA LEU A 685 10.15 -33.90 -3.87
C LEU A 685 9.60 -34.49 -2.56
N GLY A 686 9.03 -35.69 -2.66
CA GLY A 686 8.69 -36.54 -1.51
C GLY A 686 9.96 -37.08 -0.82
N TYR A 687 10.62 -36.24 -0.03
CA TYR A 687 11.86 -36.58 0.67
C TYR A 687 11.58 -36.98 2.12
N GLY A 688 11.60 -38.28 2.42
CA GLY A 688 11.60 -38.85 3.78
C GLY A 688 10.30 -38.70 4.59
N GLU A 689 9.94 -39.75 5.33
CA GLU A 689 8.87 -39.72 6.34
C GLU A 689 9.29 -38.99 7.63
N SER A 690 8.32 -38.71 8.50
CA SER A 690 8.56 -38.10 9.80
C SER A 690 9.13 -39.09 10.82
N THR A 691 10.35 -38.85 11.29
CA THR A 691 10.97 -39.64 12.37
C THR A 691 10.57 -39.18 13.79
N ALA A 692 9.50 -38.39 13.93
CA ALA A 692 9.12 -37.81 15.22
C ALA A 692 8.55 -38.85 16.18
N SER A 693 9.03 -38.85 17.43
CA SER A 693 8.39 -39.59 18.52
C SER A 693 7.09 -38.91 18.96
N ALA A 694 6.24 -39.62 19.72
CA ALA A 694 5.06 -39.01 20.34
C ALA A 694 5.42 -37.81 21.24
N THR A 695 6.57 -37.86 21.92
CA THR A 695 7.12 -36.75 22.71
C THR A 695 7.61 -35.57 21.86
N ASP A 696 8.07 -35.81 20.63
CA ASP A 696 8.47 -34.75 19.72
C ASP A 696 7.24 -34.04 19.12
N LEU A 697 6.24 -34.79 18.68
CA LEU A 697 4.97 -34.23 18.19
C LEU A 697 4.25 -33.40 19.25
N LEU A 698 4.18 -33.89 20.50
CA LEU A 698 3.65 -33.12 21.64
C LEU A 698 4.46 -31.85 21.95
N GLY A 699 5.75 -31.84 21.64
CA GLY A 699 6.61 -30.66 21.72
C GLY A 699 6.67 -29.82 20.44
N ALA A 700 5.72 -30.01 19.51
CA ALA A 700 5.65 -29.32 18.22
C ALA A 700 6.89 -29.49 17.31
N SER A 701 7.57 -30.64 17.39
CA SER A 701 8.67 -31.02 16.52
C SER A 701 8.28 -32.15 15.55
N PRO A 702 8.45 -31.96 14.22
CA PRO A 702 8.14 -32.97 13.20
C PRO A 702 9.30 -33.91 12.86
N GLY A 703 10.41 -33.88 13.61
CA GLY A 703 11.58 -34.72 13.32
C GLY A 703 12.23 -34.46 11.94
N GLY A 704 13.22 -35.28 11.61
CA GLY A 704 14.05 -35.09 10.41
C GLY A 704 15.12 -33.97 10.53
N PRO A 705 15.84 -33.67 9.42
CA PRO A 705 16.96 -32.73 9.41
C PRO A 705 16.60 -31.33 9.92
N GLY A 706 17.56 -30.62 10.52
CA GLY A 706 17.38 -29.26 11.06
C GLY A 706 16.41 -29.10 12.23
N THR A 707 15.78 -30.18 12.71
CA THR A 707 14.88 -30.13 13.88
C THR A 707 15.63 -30.30 15.21
N VAL A 708 14.89 -30.19 16.32
CA VAL A 708 15.35 -30.47 17.69
C VAL A 708 14.30 -31.34 18.38
N SER A 709 14.65 -32.01 19.48
CA SER A 709 13.63 -32.76 20.25
C SER A 709 12.57 -31.83 20.83
N GLY A 710 11.32 -32.27 20.81
CA GLY A 710 10.16 -31.51 21.30
C GLY A 710 10.25 -31.12 22.78
N LEU A 711 11.09 -31.80 23.57
CA LEU A 711 11.39 -31.42 24.95
C LEU A 711 11.93 -29.97 25.08
N MET A 712 12.59 -29.43 24.04
CA MET A 712 13.05 -28.04 24.01
C MET A 712 11.90 -27.01 24.07
N LEU A 713 10.69 -27.37 23.65
CA LEU A 713 9.51 -26.50 23.67
C LEU A 713 8.45 -26.91 24.71
N ILE A 714 8.73 -27.87 25.59
CA ILE A 714 7.77 -28.33 26.60
C ILE A 714 7.28 -27.19 27.52
N GLY A 715 8.12 -26.17 27.76
CA GLY A 715 7.72 -24.95 28.49
C GLY A 715 6.58 -24.18 27.81
N VAL A 716 6.53 -24.13 26.48
CA VAL A 716 5.43 -23.51 25.71
C VAL A 716 4.15 -24.34 25.85
N VAL A 717 4.25 -25.68 25.79
CA VAL A 717 3.11 -26.59 26.01
C VAL A 717 2.54 -26.40 27.42
N LEU A 718 3.40 -26.35 28.43
CA LEU A 718 3.00 -26.10 29.83
C LEU A 718 2.39 -24.70 30.03
N ALA A 719 2.89 -23.67 29.34
CA ALA A 719 2.30 -22.33 29.37
C ALA A 719 0.92 -22.28 28.68
N ALA A 720 0.74 -23.01 27.57
CA ALA A 720 -0.56 -23.15 26.90
C ALA A 720 -1.57 -23.94 27.74
N LEU A 721 -1.12 -24.95 28.49
CA LEU A 721 -1.95 -25.70 29.44
C LEU A 721 -2.34 -24.82 30.64
N ALA A 722 -1.39 -24.05 31.19
CA ALA A 722 -1.67 -23.08 32.25
C ALA A 722 -2.67 -21.99 31.82
N ALA A 723 -2.74 -21.66 30.52
CA ALA A 723 -3.73 -20.71 29.98
C ALA A 723 -5.17 -21.21 30.13
N LEU A 724 -5.44 -22.52 30.13
CA LEU A 724 -6.78 -23.08 30.37
C LEU A 724 -7.32 -22.78 31.78
N LEU A 725 -6.45 -22.44 32.73
CA LEU A 725 -6.83 -22.01 34.08
C LEU A 725 -7.29 -20.53 34.14
N ARG A 726 -7.26 -19.79 33.02
CA ARG A 726 -7.76 -18.41 32.95
C ARG A 726 -9.28 -18.39 32.85
N SER A 727 -9.94 -17.65 33.75
CA SER A 727 -11.39 -17.38 33.71
C SER A 727 -11.76 -16.32 32.67
N GLU A 728 -10.87 -15.36 32.43
CA GLU A 728 -10.99 -14.32 31.40
C GLU A 728 -10.52 -14.82 30.03
N ARG A 729 -10.97 -14.18 28.94
CA ARG A 729 -10.57 -14.47 27.55
C ARG A 729 -10.65 -15.96 27.16
N GLN A 730 -11.55 -16.73 27.80
CA GLN A 730 -11.70 -18.16 27.58
C GLN A 730 -11.99 -18.53 26.11
N LEU A 731 -12.91 -17.83 25.43
CA LEU A 731 -13.26 -18.15 24.04
C LEU A 731 -12.04 -18.14 23.10
N PRO A 732 -11.20 -17.08 23.04
CA PRO A 732 -9.91 -17.13 22.35
C PRO A 732 -9.01 -18.33 22.70
N ILE A 733 -8.89 -18.66 23.99
CA ILE A 733 -8.05 -19.77 24.47
C ILE A 733 -8.60 -21.13 24.04
N TRP A 734 -9.92 -21.35 24.14
CA TRP A 734 -10.59 -22.54 23.62
C TRP A 734 -10.43 -22.67 22.11
N THR A 735 -10.58 -21.58 21.33
CA THR A 735 -10.39 -21.63 19.87
C THR A 735 -8.95 -21.93 19.47
N ALA A 736 -7.96 -21.43 20.21
CA ALA A 736 -6.56 -21.79 20.04
C ALA A 736 -6.33 -23.27 20.36
N TRP A 737 -6.89 -23.79 21.46
CA TRP A 737 -6.79 -25.21 21.80
C TRP A 737 -7.52 -26.13 20.82
N SER A 738 -8.67 -25.73 20.25
CA SER A 738 -9.33 -26.47 19.17
C SER A 738 -8.46 -26.52 17.91
N ALA A 739 -7.83 -25.41 17.51
CA ALA A 739 -6.88 -25.39 16.41
C ALA A 739 -5.66 -26.29 16.67
N ALA A 740 -5.12 -26.27 17.90
CA ALA A 740 -4.01 -27.13 18.31
C ALA A 740 -4.38 -28.63 18.23
N LEU A 741 -5.54 -29.02 18.78
CA LEU A 741 -5.96 -30.44 18.78
C LEU A 741 -6.21 -30.97 17.36
N VAL A 742 -6.86 -30.19 16.48
CA VAL A 742 -7.05 -30.58 15.08
C VAL A 742 -5.70 -30.70 14.37
N ALA A 743 -4.80 -29.73 14.55
CA ALA A 743 -3.48 -29.75 13.93
C ALA A 743 -2.61 -30.94 14.43
N LEU A 744 -2.70 -31.29 15.72
CA LEU A 744 -2.01 -32.46 16.28
C LEU A 744 -2.53 -33.78 15.70
N VAL A 745 -3.84 -33.91 15.48
CA VAL A 745 -4.41 -35.09 14.78
C VAL A 745 -3.88 -35.19 13.34
N PHE A 746 -3.88 -34.08 12.58
CA PHE A 746 -3.29 -34.07 11.24
C PHE A 746 -1.79 -34.36 11.25
N ALA A 747 -1.03 -33.91 12.27
CA ALA A 747 0.38 -34.21 12.43
C ALA A 747 0.61 -35.72 12.63
N VAL A 748 -0.14 -36.36 13.54
CA VAL A 748 -0.08 -37.81 13.75
C VAL A 748 -0.45 -38.59 12.49
N LEU A 749 -1.48 -38.16 11.74
CA LEU A 749 -1.88 -38.80 10.48
C LEU A 749 -0.81 -38.67 9.38
N SER A 750 -0.17 -37.50 9.25
CA SER A 750 0.95 -37.32 8.32
C SER A 750 2.18 -38.14 8.71
N ASN A 751 2.41 -38.38 10.00
CA ASN A 751 3.70 -38.86 10.52
C ASN A 751 4.20 -40.17 9.90
N GLY A 752 3.30 -41.12 9.64
CA GLY A 752 3.62 -42.44 9.04
C GLY A 752 3.30 -42.54 7.55
N SER A 753 3.54 -41.47 6.78
CA SER A 753 3.35 -41.44 5.32
C SER A 753 4.03 -40.25 4.64
N THR A 754 4.22 -39.15 5.38
CA THR A 754 4.71 -37.85 4.92
C THR A 754 5.44 -37.15 6.07
N TRP A 755 5.92 -35.92 5.87
CA TRP A 755 6.58 -35.16 6.94
C TRP A 755 5.56 -34.29 7.70
N ALA A 756 5.57 -34.38 9.03
CA ALA A 756 4.56 -33.73 9.88
C ALA A 756 4.74 -32.21 10.08
N GLY A 757 5.68 -31.58 9.37
CA GLY A 757 6.03 -30.16 9.54
C GLY A 757 4.88 -29.18 9.34
N PRO A 758 4.12 -29.21 8.24
CA PRO A 758 2.96 -28.34 8.04
C PRO A 758 1.96 -28.36 9.21
N ALA A 759 1.64 -29.55 9.72
CA ALA A 759 0.65 -29.72 10.77
C ALA A 759 1.21 -29.35 12.17
N THR A 760 2.46 -29.74 12.48
CA THR A 760 3.15 -29.30 13.71
C THR A 760 3.38 -27.79 13.75
N LEU A 761 3.51 -27.12 12.61
CA LEU A 761 3.59 -25.66 12.52
C LEU A 761 2.25 -24.97 12.87
N VAL A 762 1.11 -25.55 12.47
CA VAL A 762 -0.24 -25.11 12.89
C VAL A 762 -0.48 -25.42 14.37
N TYR A 763 0.00 -26.55 14.86
CA TYR A 763 -0.04 -26.88 16.30
C TYR A 763 0.79 -25.87 17.12
N GLY A 764 2.02 -25.59 16.69
CA GLY A 764 2.94 -24.67 17.37
C GLY A 764 2.44 -23.23 17.44
N ILE A 765 1.88 -22.67 16.36
CA ILE A 765 1.30 -21.31 16.42
C ILE A 765 0.06 -21.27 17.32
N ALA A 766 -0.74 -22.33 17.36
CA ALA A 766 -1.92 -22.42 18.21
C ALA A 766 -1.55 -22.51 19.70
N LEU A 767 -0.55 -23.31 20.06
CA LEU A 767 0.03 -23.34 21.41
C LEU A 767 0.64 -21.99 21.80
N LEU A 768 1.39 -21.33 20.91
CA LEU A 768 1.98 -20.02 21.18
C LEU A 768 0.91 -18.94 21.37
N ALA A 769 -0.19 -18.99 20.60
CA ALA A 769 -1.34 -18.11 20.79
C ALA A 769 -2.00 -18.33 22.16
N ALA A 770 -2.24 -19.59 22.55
CA ALA A 770 -2.79 -19.93 23.87
C ALA A 770 -1.86 -19.49 25.02
N ALA A 771 -0.56 -19.77 24.92
CA ALA A 771 0.44 -19.37 25.91
C ALA A 771 0.55 -17.84 26.05
N ALA A 772 0.57 -17.10 24.93
CA ALA A 772 0.61 -15.65 24.94
C ALA A 772 -0.69 -15.03 25.51
N LEU A 773 -1.86 -15.58 25.16
CA LEU A 773 -3.14 -15.20 25.77
C LEU A 773 -3.23 -15.57 27.27
N GLY A 774 -2.55 -16.62 27.71
CA GLY A 774 -2.44 -16.99 29.13
C GLY A 774 -1.53 -16.03 29.91
N ALA A 775 -0.41 -15.62 29.31
CA ALA A 775 0.59 -14.73 29.90
C ALA A 775 0.23 -13.24 29.85
N ASP A 776 -0.66 -12.80 28.96
CA ASP A 776 -1.06 -11.39 28.87
C ASP A 776 -1.72 -10.92 30.18
N GLY A 777 -1.27 -9.79 30.73
CA GLY A 777 -1.67 -9.33 32.07
C GLY A 777 -1.30 -10.27 33.24
N ALA A 778 -0.31 -11.17 33.10
CA ALA A 778 0.10 -12.04 34.21
C ALA A 778 0.79 -11.29 35.36
N ARG A 779 1.58 -10.24 35.05
CA ARG A 779 2.36 -9.49 36.06
C ARG A 779 1.49 -8.79 37.11
N SER A 780 0.35 -8.22 36.70
CA SER A 780 -0.64 -7.65 37.62
C SER A 780 -1.34 -8.73 38.43
N ARG A 781 -1.87 -9.77 37.78
CA ARG A 781 -2.56 -10.89 38.45
C ARG A 781 -1.71 -11.63 39.49
N VAL A 782 -0.39 -11.71 39.29
CA VAL A 782 0.54 -12.29 40.28
C VAL A 782 0.80 -11.33 41.45
N ALA A 783 0.88 -10.01 41.19
CA ALA A 783 1.03 -9.01 42.24
C ALA A 783 -0.23 -8.84 43.12
N GLU A 784 -1.41 -9.20 42.60
CA GLU A 784 -2.69 -9.20 43.32
C GLU A 784 -2.91 -10.46 44.18
N GLN A 785 -2.01 -11.44 44.14
CA GLN A 785 -2.13 -12.70 44.88
C GLN A 785 -1.03 -12.85 45.94
N SER A 786 -1.40 -13.39 47.11
CA SER A 786 -0.45 -13.74 48.16
C SER A 786 0.54 -14.81 47.70
N PHE A 787 1.77 -14.72 48.20
CA PHE A 787 2.85 -15.64 47.83
C PHE A 787 2.51 -17.09 48.22
N GLY A 788 2.70 -18.02 47.28
CA GLY A 788 2.37 -19.44 47.46
C GLY A 788 2.82 -20.28 46.27
N TRP A 789 2.74 -21.61 46.39
CA TRP A 789 3.37 -22.58 45.50
C TRP A 789 3.13 -22.40 43.99
N ARG A 790 1.99 -21.78 43.61
CA ARG A 790 1.66 -21.49 42.21
C ARG A 790 2.62 -20.49 41.57
N GLN A 791 3.19 -19.56 42.34
CA GLN A 791 4.08 -18.51 41.83
C GLN A 791 5.45 -19.05 41.36
N PRO A 792 6.22 -19.86 42.13
CA PRO A 792 7.45 -20.47 41.63
C PRO A 792 7.20 -21.47 40.49
N VAL A 793 6.08 -22.20 40.48
CA VAL A 793 5.71 -23.06 39.34
C VAL A 793 5.44 -22.23 38.08
N ALA A 794 4.69 -21.13 38.17
CA ALA A 794 4.46 -20.22 37.05
C ALA A 794 5.77 -19.56 36.56
N ALA A 795 6.68 -19.19 37.48
CA ALA A 795 7.99 -18.66 37.13
C ALA A 795 8.86 -19.69 36.40
N LEU A 796 8.86 -20.96 36.82
CA LEU A 796 9.59 -22.04 36.16
C LEU A 796 9.03 -22.33 34.76
N ILE A 797 7.70 -22.38 34.61
CA ILE A 797 7.05 -22.52 33.30
C ILE A 797 7.39 -21.35 32.38
N ALA A 798 7.33 -20.11 32.87
CA ALA A 798 7.69 -18.92 32.10
C ALA A 798 9.18 -18.90 31.71
N PHE A 799 10.08 -19.32 32.60
CA PHE A 799 11.50 -19.48 32.30
C PHE A 799 11.74 -20.53 31.21
N ALA A 800 11.12 -21.71 31.32
CA ALA A 800 11.23 -22.76 30.30
C ALA A 800 10.67 -22.31 28.93
N ALA A 801 9.53 -21.62 28.91
CA ALA A 801 8.92 -21.07 27.70
C ALA A 801 9.76 -19.94 27.06
N ALA A 802 10.53 -19.19 27.85
CA ALA A 802 11.47 -18.18 27.36
C ALA A 802 12.79 -18.79 26.87
N ALA A 803 13.35 -19.73 27.63
CA ALA A 803 14.66 -20.33 27.35
C ALA A 803 14.65 -21.23 26.11
N GLY A 804 13.62 -22.06 25.93
CA GLY A 804 13.54 -23.03 24.82
C GLY A 804 13.81 -22.42 23.44
N PRO A 805 13.02 -21.43 22.98
CA PRO A 805 13.24 -20.78 21.69
C PRO A 805 14.59 -20.06 21.55
N LEU A 806 15.12 -19.50 22.64
CA LEU A 806 16.43 -18.82 22.62
C LEU A 806 17.58 -19.83 22.48
N LEU A 807 17.47 -20.99 23.12
CA LEU A 807 18.42 -22.10 22.97
C LEU A 807 18.37 -22.71 21.56
N ILE A 808 17.17 -22.81 20.95
CA ILE A 808 17.02 -23.23 19.55
C ILE A 808 17.69 -22.22 18.60
N ALA A 809 17.41 -20.93 18.77
CA ALA A 809 18.01 -19.87 17.95
C ALA A 809 19.55 -19.84 18.07
N ALA A 810 20.09 -19.94 19.28
CA ALA A 810 21.54 -20.02 19.52
C ALA A 810 22.15 -21.30 18.91
N GLY A 811 21.53 -22.46 19.13
CA GLY A 811 21.96 -23.74 18.57
C GLY A 811 21.84 -23.83 17.05
N TRP A 812 21.03 -22.97 16.41
CA TRP A 812 20.94 -22.83 14.96
C TRP A 812 21.98 -21.86 14.39
N MET A 813 22.31 -20.75 15.06
CA MET A 813 23.43 -19.89 14.66
C MET A 813 24.77 -20.62 14.72
N ILE A 814 25.00 -21.41 15.78
CA ILE A 814 26.25 -22.15 15.99
C ILE A 814 26.42 -23.23 14.92
N ARG A 815 25.45 -24.15 14.80
CA ARG A 815 25.49 -25.22 13.80
C ARG A 815 25.46 -24.65 12.38
N GLY A 816 24.52 -23.76 12.10
CA GLY A 816 24.18 -23.32 10.76
C GLY A 816 22.94 -24.04 10.24
N ALA A 817 22.78 -24.07 8.92
CA ALA A 817 21.61 -24.66 8.25
C ALA A 817 21.68 -26.20 8.07
N ASP A 818 22.49 -26.91 8.87
CA ASP A 818 22.73 -28.37 8.88
C ASP A 818 21.55 -29.21 8.33
N GLY A 819 21.69 -29.67 7.09
CA GLY A 819 20.66 -30.44 6.40
C GLY A 819 21.07 -30.84 4.98
N PRO A 820 20.22 -31.58 4.26
CA PRO A 820 20.47 -32.00 2.88
C PRO A 820 20.36 -30.87 1.85
N LEU A 821 19.84 -29.68 2.21
CA LEU A 821 19.83 -28.51 1.34
C LEU A 821 21.23 -27.87 1.29
N GLU A 822 21.79 -27.73 0.09
CA GLU A 822 23.10 -27.09 -0.14
C GLU A 822 23.12 -26.23 -1.41
N ARG A 823 24.18 -25.43 -1.57
CA ARG A 823 24.54 -24.81 -2.86
C ARG A 823 25.33 -25.82 -3.69
N ARG A 824 24.79 -26.23 -4.83
CA ARG A 824 25.44 -27.18 -5.74
C ARG A 824 25.36 -26.71 -7.20
N ASP A 825 26.07 -27.41 -8.08
CA ASP A 825 25.83 -27.31 -9.52
C ASP A 825 24.38 -27.77 -9.81
N PRO A 826 23.56 -26.99 -10.54
CA PRO A 826 22.23 -27.42 -10.96
C PRO A 826 22.23 -28.62 -11.92
N VAL A 827 23.36 -28.98 -12.53
CA VAL A 827 23.49 -30.12 -13.45
C VAL A 827 23.68 -31.42 -12.66
N GLN A 828 22.77 -32.38 -12.84
CA GLN A 828 22.69 -33.66 -12.10
C GLN A 828 23.33 -34.84 -12.84
N VAL A 829 23.66 -34.66 -14.12
CA VAL A 829 24.35 -35.63 -14.99
C VAL A 829 25.71 -35.06 -15.41
N PRO A 830 26.69 -35.88 -15.82
CA PRO A 830 27.96 -35.35 -16.31
C PRO A 830 27.77 -34.34 -17.46
N ALA A 831 28.56 -33.26 -17.49
CA ALA A 831 28.30 -32.12 -18.38
C ALA A 831 28.17 -32.50 -19.87
N PHE A 832 28.96 -33.47 -20.36
CA PHE A 832 28.85 -33.97 -21.73
C PHE A 832 27.53 -34.70 -22.02
N VAL A 833 26.93 -35.36 -21.02
CA VAL A 833 25.60 -35.99 -21.13
C VAL A 833 24.50 -34.94 -21.19
N ALA A 834 24.64 -33.86 -20.39
CA ALA A 834 23.71 -32.73 -20.44
C ALA A 834 23.74 -32.03 -21.82
N GLU A 835 24.93 -31.85 -22.38
CA GLU A 835 25.15 -31.25 -23.70
C GLU A 835 24.66 -32.17 -24.83
N GLU A 836 24.99 -33.47 -24.83
CA GLU A 836 24.52 -34.44 -25.84
C GLU A 836 22.98 -34.54 -25.84
N SER A 837 22.34 -34.46 -24.66
CA SER A 837 20.89 -34.41 -24.51
C SER A 837 20.26 -33.11 -25.04
N GLY A 838 21.03 -32.02 -25.12
CA GLY A 838 20.63 -30.75 -25.76
C GLY A 838 20.73 -30.75 -27.28
N THR A 839 21.39 -31.74 -27.89
CA THR A 839 21.55 -31.81 -29.35
C THR A 839 20.25 -32.11 -30.09
N ARG A 840 20.30 -32.06 -31.43
CA ARG A 840 19.18 -32.39 -32.33
C ARG A 840 18.54 -33.76 -32.08
N ASP A 841 19.28 -34.71 -31.52
CA ASP A 841 18.80 -36.09 -31.29
C ASP A 841 17.97 -36.17 -29.99
N GLN A 842 18.05 -35.18 -29.09
CA GLN A 842 17.23 -35.04 -27.86
C GLN A 842 17.19 -36.29 -26.97
N ALA A 843 18.33 -36.99 -26.88
CA ALA A 843 18.49 -38.23 -26.14
C ALA A 843 18.23 -38.04 -24.63
N ARG A 844 17.64 -39.04 -23.99
CA ARG A 844 17.34 -39.06 -22.55
C ARG A 844 18.40 -39.80 -21.74
N THR A 845 18.48 -39.48 -20.45
CA THR A 845 19.22 -40.24 -19.43
C THR A 845 18.23 -40.91 -18.47
N LEU A 846 18.39 -42.21 -18.27
CA LEU A 846 17.72 -42.96 -17.20
C LEU A 846 18.61 -42.91 -15.96
N VAL A 847 18.15 -42.23 -14.91
CA VAL A 847 18.83 -42.18 -13.61
C VAL A 847 18.22 -43.23 -12.69
N LEU A 848 19.04 -44.15 -12.18
CA LEU A 848 18.64 -45.21 -11.26
C LEU A 848 19.07 -44.86 -9.83
N ASP A 849 18.17 -45.06 -8.88
CA ASP A 849 18.39 -44.85 -7.45
C ASP A 849 17.88 -46.07 -6.66
N SER A 850 18.63 -46.53 -5.66
CA SER A 850 18.36 -47.83 -5.04
C SER A 850 18.96 -47.95 -3.65
N ASP A 851 18.10 -48.02 -2.65
CA ASP A 851 18.48 -48.36 -1.26
C ASP A 851 18.56 -49.89 -1.03
N SER A 852 18.00 -50.71 -1.93
CA SER A 852 18.06 -52.17 -1.83
C SER A 852 17.95 -52.87 -3.20
N GLY A 853 18.52 -54.06 -3.32
CA GLY A 853 18.45 -54.84 -4.57
C GLY A 853 17.06 -55.37 -4.93
N ALA A 854 16.06 -55.18 -4.08
CA ALA A 854 14.67 -55.60 -4.29
C ALA A 854 13.75 -54.43 -4.74
N GLN A 855 14.20 -53.18 -4.63
CA GLN A 855 13.45 -51.99 -5.03
C GLN A 855 14.40 -50.95 -5.65
N VAL A 856 14.14 -50.58 -6.90
CA VAL A 856 14.88 -49.54 -7.62
C VAL A 856 13.90 -48.46 -8.06
N GLY A 857 14.13 -47.25 -7.57
CA GLY A 857 13.50 -46.06 -8.13
C GLY A 857 14.25 -45.62 -9.38
N TYR A 858 13.54 -45.00 -10.31
CA TYR A 858 14.19 -44.39 -11.47
C TYR A 858 13.61 -43.00 -11.77
N THR A 859 14.35 -42.23 -12.55
CA THR A 859 13.89 -40.95 -13.09
C THR A 859 14.43 -40.79 -14.50
N LEU A 860 13.54 -40.55 -15.45
CA LEU A 860 13.87 -40.36 -16.86
C LEU A 860 13.96 -38.86 -17.16
N VAL A 861 15.17 -38.37 -17.48
CA VAL A 861 15.50 -36.94 -17.59
C VAL A 861 16.11 -36.54 -18.94
N ARG A 862 15.93 -35.27 -19.30
CA ARG A 862 16.56 -34.59 -20.44
C ARG A 862 17.47 -33.44 -19.96
N GLY A 863 18.40 -33.03 -20.82
CA GLY A 863 19.35 -31.95 -20.56
C GLY A 863 20.12 -32.14 -19.26
N SER A 864 20.20 -31.06 -18.47
CA SER A 864 20.92 -31.01 -17.20
C SER A 864 20.39 -31.90 -16.06
N GLY A 865 19.25 -32.58 -16.23
CA GLY A 865 18.53 -33.26 -15.14
C GLY A 865 17.35 -32.46 -14.60
N ALA A 866 16.70 -33.02 -13.57
CA ALA A 866 15.36 -32.62 -13.12
C ALA A 866 15.34 -31.25 -12.41
N ARG A 867 14.31 -30.45 -12.68
CA ARG A 867 14.11 -29.10 -12.15
C ARG A 867 12.81 -28.97 -11.35
N MET A 868 12.70 -27.90 -10.58
CA MET A 868 11.51 -27.54 -9.81
C MET A 868 10.21 -27.69 -10.65
N GLY A 869 9.27 -28.50 -10.15
CA GLY A 869 8.03 -28.89 -10.83
C GLY A 869 8.05 -30.27 -11.51
N ASP A 870 9.22 -30.80 -11.87
CA ASP A 870 9.31 -32.10 -12.60
C ASP A 870 8.89 -33.28 -11.71
N ALA A 871 9.14 -33.19 -10.39
CA ALA A 871 8.78 -34.25 -9.45
C ALA A 871 7.27 -34.43 -9.34
N GLU A 872 6.54 -33.32 -9.22
CA GLU A 872 5.09 -33.31 -9.06
C GLU A 872 4.37 -33.68 -10.36
N LEU A 873 4.92 -33.27 -11.51
CA LEU A 873 4.43 -33.67 -12.82
C LEU A 873 4.62 -35.17 -13.07
N ALA A 874 5.81 -35.72 -12.80
CA ALA A 874 6.05 -37.17 -12.88
C ALA A 874 5.14 -37.95 -11.92
N ALA A 875 4.94 -37.46 -10.69
CA ALA A 875 4.05 -38.06 -9.70
C ALA A 875 2.54 -37.83 -9.94
N ALA A 876 2.17 -37.09 -10.98
CA ALA A 876 0.80 -36.91 -11.45
C ALA A 876 0.49 -37.79 -12.68
N GLY A 877 1.45 -37.97 -13.60
CA GLY A 877 1.28 -38.85 -14.77
C GLY A 877 1.26 -40.35 -14.45
N GLY A 878 1.84 -40.75 -13.32
CA GLY A 878 1.74 -42.10 -12.79
C GLY A 878 2.73 -43.11 -13.37
N GLU A 879 2.47 -44.40 -13.11
CA GLU A 879 3.35 -45.53 -13.46
C GLU A 879 3.33 -45.84 -14.97
N ASN A 880 4.45 -45.63 -15.65
CA ASN A 880 4.63 -46.07 -17.04
C ASN A 880 4.99 -47.56 -17.05
N LYS A 881 3.96 -48.41 -16.95
CA LYS A 881 4.07 -49.88 -16.81
C LYS A 881 4.95 -50.58 -17.85
N LEU A 882 5.15 -49.97 -19.02
CA LEU A 882 6.10 -50.47 -20.02
C LEU A 882 7.53 -50.17 -19.57
N LEU A 883 7.85 -48.91 -19.27
CA LEU A 883 9.17 -48.51 -18.79
C LEU A 883 9.50 -49.15 -17.43
N ASP A 884 8.54 -49.27 -16.52
CA ASP A 884 8.70 -49.96 -15.22
C ASP A 884 9.15 -51.41 -15.43
N LYS A 885 8.53 -52.12 -16.39
CA LYS A 885 8.89 -53.50 -16.77
C LYS A 885 10.29 -53.56 -17.40
N VAL A 886 10.64 -52.61 -18.27
CA VAL A 886 11.98 -52.53 -18.89
C VAL A 886 13.06 -52.30 -17.83
N VAL A 887 12.83 -51.37 -16.89
CA VAL A 887 13.76 -51.09 -15.78
C VAL A 887 13.85 -52.27 -14.82
N ALA A 888 12.74 -52.93 -14.49
CA ALA A 888 12.75 -54.14 -13.66
C ALA A 888 13.54 -55.29 -14.32
N ASN A 889 13.31 -55.56 -15.61
CA ASN A 889 14.06 -56.56 -16.37
C ASN A 889 15.56 -56.22 -16.44
N LEU A 890 15.89 -54.95 -16.68
CA LEU A 890 17.26 -54.44 -16.73
C LEU A 890 18.00 -54.65 -15.40
N VAL A 891 17.37 -54.32 -14.28
CA VAL A 891 17.96 -54.49 -12.93
C VAL A 891 18.07 -55.96 -12.54
N ALA A 892 17.10 -56.78 -12.90
CA ALA A 892 17.08 -58.22 -12.61
C ALA A 892 18.01 -59.04 -13.53
N GLY A 893 18.49 -58.46 -14.63
CA GLY A 893 19.27 -59.17 -15.66
C GLY A 893 18.43 -60.19 -16.44
N SER A 894 17.12 -59.98 -16.52
CA SER A 894 16.15 -60.96 -17.03
C SER A 894 15.58 -60.58 -18.40
N GLY A 895 16.44 -60.63 -19.42
CA GLY A 895 16.06 -60.48 -20.83
C GLY A 895 17.28 -60.44 -21.76
N ALA A 896 17.04 -60.27 -23.06
CA ALA A 896 18.07 -60.15 -24.08
C ALA A 896 18.15 -58.74 -24.72
N ASP A 897 17.01 -58.08 -24.88
CA ASP A 897 16.83 -56.93 -25.78
C ASP A 897 16.66 -55.58 -25.04
N GLN A 898 17.01 -55.50 -23.75
CA GLN A 898 16.72 -54.33 -22.90
C GLN A 898 17.39 -53.03 -23.40
N ALA A 899 18.53 -53.11 -24.07
CA ALA A 899 19.12 -51.94 -24.72
C ALA A 899 18.22 -51.38 -25.84
N ASP A 900 17.56 -52.24 -26.61
CA ASP A 900 16.63 -51.81 -27.66
C ASP A 900 15.30 -51.32 -27.08
N GLU A 901 14.77 -51.96 -26.02
CA GLU A 901 13.60 -51.45 -25.29
C GLU A 901 13.86 -50.05 -24.71
N LEU A 902 15.03 -49.82 -24.09
CA LEU A 902 15.48 -48.50 -23.61
C LEU A 902 15.67 -47.49 -24.75
N GLY A 903 16.23 -47.92 -25.88
CA GLY A 903 16.38 -47.11 -27.08
C GLY A 903 15.02 -46.65 -27.64
N GLY A 904 13.97 -47.47 -27.50
CA GLY A 904 12.59 -47.10 -27.80
C GLY A 904 12.08 -45.90 -26.99
N PHE A 905 12.55 -45.71 -25.76
CA PHE A 905 12.29 -44.51 -24.93
C PHE A 905 13.31 -43.37 -25.17
N ALA A 906 14.13 -43.46 -26.23
CA ALA A 906 15.24 -42.56 -26.54
C ALA A 906 16.28 -42.43 -25.41
N VAL A 907 16.43 -43.44 -24.55
CA VAL A 907 17.47 -43.48 -23.52
C VAL A 907 18.81 -43.77 -24.17
N ARG A 908 19.78 -42.85 -24.07
CA ARG A 908 21.18 -43.07 -24.51
C ARG A 908 22.10 -43.46 -23.35
N TYR A 909 21.74 -43.03 -22.15
CA TYR A 909 22.58 -43.10 -20.95
C TYR A 909 21.83 -43.69 -19.77
N VAL A 910 22.49 -44.56 -19.02
CA VAL A 910 22.02 -45.08 -17.73
C VAL A 910 23.00 -44.64 -16.65
N LEU A 911 22.54 -43.83 -15.70
CA LEU A 911 23.33 -43.28 -14.60
C LEU A 911 22.85 -43.90 -13.28
N VAL A 912 23.68 -44.73 -12.65
CA VAL A 912 23.42 -45.26 -11.31
C VAL A 912 23.99 -44.29 -10.28
N ARG A 913 23.15 -43.84 -9.34
CA ARG A 913 23.55 -42.95 -8.24
C ARG A 913 24.38 -43.66 -7.18
N LYS A 914 25.24 -42.87 -6.53
CA LYS A 914 25.98 -43.24 -5.31
C LYS A 914 25.04 -43.74 -4.22
N GLY A 915 25.16 -45.02 -3.89
CA GLY A 915 24.35 -45.71 -2.86
C GLY A 915 23.91 -47.09 -3.31
N ALA A 916 23.65 -47.25 -4.62
CA ALA A 916 23.11 -48.47 -5.20
C ALA A 916 23.93 -49.75 -4.90
N PRO A 917 23.27 -50.91 -4.71
CA PRO A 917 23.93 -52.19 -4.50
C PRO A 917 24.87 -52.58 -5.64
N ARG A 918 26.01 -53.19 -5.29
CA ARG A 918 27.00 -53.67 -6.27
C ARG A 918 26.46 -54.78 -7.18
N GLU A 919 25.31 -55.39 -6.90
CA GLU A 919 24.59 -56.25 -7.85
C GLU A 919 24.19 -55.47 -9.11
N VAL A 920 23.53 -54.32 -8.97
CA VAL A 920 22.96 -53.55 -10.09
C VAL A 920 24.05 -53.20 -11.11
N SER A 921 25.21 -52.73 -10.63
CA SER A 921 26.34 -52.40 -11.51
C SER A 921 26.94 -53.62 -12.22
N ARG A 922 26.91 -54.81 -11.61
CA ARG A 922 27.36 -56.07 -12.24
C ARG A 922 26.38 -56.57 -13.30
N VAL A 923 25.08 -56.36 -13.10
CA VAL A 923 24.05 -56.69 -14.10
C VAL A 923 24.18 -55.77 -15.31
N LEU A 924 24.33 -54.47 -15.10
CA LEU A 924 24.52 -53.50 -16.19
C LEU A 924 25.82 -53.76 -16.99
N ASP A 925 26.91 -54.18 -16.34
CA ASP A 925 28.14 -54.60 -17.03
C ASP A 925 28.00 -55.89 -17.85
N ALA A 926 27.02 -56.74 -17.51
CA ALA A 926 26.74 -58.01 -18.20
C ALA A 926 25.62 -57.88 -19.25
N THR A 927 24.98 -56.72 -19.36
CA THR A 927 23.83 -56.48 -20.25
C THR A 927 24.32 -56.17 -21.67
N PRO A 928 23.93 -56.95 -22.71
CA PRO A 928 24.31 -56.67 -24.09
C PRO A 928 23.89 -55.26 -24.55
N GLY A 929 24.79 -54.58 -25.28
CA GLY A 929 24.52 -53.24 -25.83
C GLY A 929 24.72 -52.06 -24.86
N LEU A 930 25.13 -52.31 -23.60
CA LEU A 930 25.54 -51.29 -22.64
C LEU A 930 27.06 -51.30 -22.42
N THR A 931 27.71 -50.19 -22.78
CA THR A 931 29.14 -49.96 -22.48
C THR A 931 29.28 -48.99 -21.30
N ARG A 932 29.97 -49.40 -20.23
CA ARG A 932 30.32 -48.49 -19.11
C ARG A 932 31.32 -47.43 -19.58
N LEU A 933 31.01 -46.16 -19.40
CA LEU A 933 31.89 -45.03 -19.74
C LEU A 933 32.74 -44.54 -18.57
N SER A 934 32.15 -44.39 -17.39
CA SER A 934 32.82 -43.76 -16.26
C SER A 934 32.27 -44.22 -14.91
N GLN A 935 33.09 -44.05 -13.88
CA GLN A 935 32.72 -44.22 -12.48
C GLN A 935 33.44 -43.15 -11.67
N GLN A 936 32.69 -42.23 -11.04
CA GLN A 936 33.20 -41.07 -10.31
C GLN A 936 32.37 -40.84 -9.04
N ASP A 937 33.04 -40.55 -7.93
CA ASP A 937 32.47 -40.21 -6.60
C ASP A 937 31.46 -41.21 -5.99
N GLY A 938 31.35 -42.40 -6.58
CA GLY A 938 30.43 -43.48 -6.19
C GLY A 938 29.26 -43.67 -7.16
N SER A 939 29.04 -42.74 -8.10
CA SER A 939 28.11 -42.90 -9.22
C SER A 939 28.79 -43.56 -10.42
N ALA A 940 28.04 -44.23 -11.29
CA ALA A 940 28.55 -44.89 -12.49
C ALA A 940 27.63 -44.68 -13.70
N LEU A 941 28.23 -44.54 -14.89
CA LEU A 941 27.54 -44.22 -16.14
C LEU A 941 27.79 -45.29 -17.21
N TRP A 942 26.71 -45.80 -17.79
CA TRP A 942 26.70 -46.64 -18.98
C TRP A 942 26.06 -45.89 -20.14
N ARG A 943 26.47 -46.21 -21.36
CA ARG A 943 25.92 -45.69 -22.61
C ARG A 943 25.42 -46.87 -23.45
N LEU A 944 24.25 -46.73 -24.06
CA LEU A 944 23.79 -47.63 -25.11
C LEU A 944 24.63 -47.43 -26.36
N ASP A 945 25.15 -48.50 -26.96
CA ASP A 945 26.04 -48.35 -28.11
C ASP A 945 25.31 -47.95 -29.40
N ARG A 946 24.07 -48.42 -29.61
CA ARG A 946 23.17 -47.95 -30.69
C ARG A 946 22.86 -46.45 -30.55
N GLN A 947 22.84 -45.72 -31.67
CA GLN A 947 22.36 -44.33 -31.71
C GLN A 947 20.84 -44.30 -31.47
N VAL A 948 20.40 -43.39 -30.61
CA VAL A 948 18.98 -43.18 -30.28
C VAL A 948 18.63 -41.72 -30.46
N ALA A 949 17.40 -41.43 -30.86
CA ALA A 949 16.89 -40.07 -30.99
C ALA A 949 15.42 -39.99 -30.56
N ARG A 950 14.98 -38.80 -30.14
CA ARG A 950 13.57 -38.51 -29.83
C ARG A 950 12.66 -38.76 -31.03
N ALA A 951 13.10 -38.38 -32.23
CA ALA A 951 12.34 -38.53 -33.47
C ALA A 951 13.09 -39.44 -34.45
N THR A 952 12.38 -40.42 -35.02
CA THR A 952 12.94 -41.42 -35.95
C THR A 952 11.96 -41.72 -37.08
N ILE A 953 12.45 -41.97 -38.28
CA ILE A 953 11.66 -42.61 -39.35
C ILE A 953 11.83 -44.13 -39.20
N VAL A 954 10.73 -44.85 -39.06
CA VAL A 954 10.69 -46.32 -39.06
C VAL A 954 10.03 -46.79 -40.35
N SER A 955 10.64 -47.77 -41.04
CA SER A 955 10.13 -48.28 -42.32
C SER A 955 10.33 -49.79 -42.45
N GLY A 956 9.34 -50.55 -41.97
CA GLY A 956 9.21 -52.00 -42.16
C GLY A 956 10.33 -52.85 -41.56
N SER A 957 11.43 -52.98 -42.30
CA SER A 957 12.56 -53.88 -42.01
C SER A 957 13.94 -53.19 -42.04
N GLY A 958 13.99 -51.85 -42.05
CA GLY A 958 15.23 -51.07 -41.95
C GLY A 958 15.48 -50.51 -40.55
N ASP A 959 16.75 -50.22 -40.23
CA ASP A 959 17.12 -49.50 -39.00
C ASP A 959 16.44 -48.11 -38.91
N PRO A 960 15.98 -47.67 -37.73
CA PRO A 960 15.34 -46.36 -37.56
C PRO A 960 16.28 -45.19 -37.91
N GLN A 961 15.84 -44.31 -38.81
CA GLN A 961 16.63 -43.14 -39.23
C GLN A 961 16.34 -41.95 -38.29
N PRO A 962 17.33 -41.42 -37.53
CA PRO A 962 17.11 -40.29 -36.62
C PRO A 962 16.88 -38.97 -37.38
N ILE A 963 15.97 -38.15 -36.86
CA ILE A 963 15.67 -36.80 -37.38
C ILE A 963 15.96 -35.76 -36.28
N ALA A 964 16.39 -34.56 -36.69
CA ALA A 964 16.55 -33.43 -35.80
C ALA A 964 15.20 -33.01 -35.18
N ALA A 965 15.12 -32.96 -33.86
CA ALA A 965 13.95 -32.57 -33.07
C ALA A 965 14.32 -31.53 -31.99
N GLY A 966 13.36 -30.71 -31.57
CA GLY A 966 13.44 -29.93 -30.33
C GLY A 966 12.89 -30.70 -29.12
N PRO A 967 12.81 -30.06 -27.93
CA PRO A 967 12.28 -30.72 -26.73
C PRO A 967 10.79 -31.08 -26.79
N VAL A 968 10.00 -30.35 -27.59
CA VAL A 968 8.55 -30.58 -27.81
C VAL A 968 8.26 -30.52 -29.31
N ASP A 969 8.56 -29.39 -29.95
CA ASP A 969 8.30 -29.21 -31.38
C ASP A 969 9.43 -29.75 -32.28
N ILE A 970 9.16 -29.87 -33.57
CA ILE A 970 10.08 -30.35 -34.60
C ILE A 970 9.89 -29.48 -35.84
N HIS A 971 10.96 -28.85 -36.32
CA HIS A 971 10.98 -28.06 -37.56
C HIS A 971 12.21 -28.49 -38.36
N THR A 972 12.01 -29.28 -39.42
CA THR A 972 13.10 -30.02 -40.07
C THR A 972 12.79 -30.42 -41.51
N THR A 973 13.78 -30.94 -42.24
CA THR A 973 13.60 -31.47 -43.61
C THR A 973 13.73 -33.00 -43.61
N VAL A 974 12.71 -33.68 -44.11
CA VAL A 974 12.66 -35.14 -44.26
C VAL A 974 13.03 -35.52 -45.70
N PRO A 975 13.93 -36.49 -45.93
CA PRO A 975 14.31 -36.94 -47.28
C PRO A 975 13.19 -37.78 -47.94
N ASP A 976 13.33 -38.10 -49.24
CA ASP A 976 12.52 -39.13 -49.89
C ASP A 976 12.75 -40.52 -49.27
N GLY A 977 11.80 -41.44 -49.44
CA GLY A 977 11.87 -42.80 -48.89
C GLY A 977 10.79 -43.74 -49.40
N GLY A 978 10.80 -44.98 -48.89
CA GLY A 978 9.82 -46.01 -49.25
C GLY A 978 8.41 -45.72 -48.74
N SER A 979 7.39 -46.25 -49.42
CA SER A 979 5.99 -46.21 -48.98
C SER A 979 5.77 -47.01 -47.71
N GLY A 980 4.92 -46.50 -46.79
CA GLY A 980 4.63 -47.16 -45.51
C GLY A 980 5.65 -46.85 -44.41
N ARG A 981 6.41 -45.76 -44.55
CA ARG A 981 7.27 -45.21 -43.50
C ARG A 981 6.45 -44.37 -42.50
N VAL A 982 6.84 -44.41 -41.24
CA VAL A 982 6.16 -43.74 -40.12
C VAL A 982 7.17 -42.90 -39.36
N LEU A 983 6.84 -41.64 -39.09
CA LEU A 983 7.53 -40.84 -38.08
C LEU A 983 7.15 -41.38 -36.70
N ARG A 984 8.14 -41.80 -35.92
CA ARG A 984 7.98 -42.26 -34.53
C ARG A 984 8.64 -41.26 -33.59
N LEU A 985 7.88 -40.74 -32.63
CA LEU A 985 8.34 -39.89 -31.56
C LEU A 985 8.41 -40.73 -30.27
N ALA A 986 9.52 -40.66 -29.53
CA ALA A 986 9.65 -41.32 -28.24
C ALA A 986 8.91 -40.59 -27.10
N ASP A 987 7.73 -40.03 -27.39
CA ASP A 987 6.87 -39.32 -26.45
C ASP A 987 5.47 -39.96 -26.44
N THR A 988 4.75 -39.85 -25.32
CA THR A 988 3.43 -40.47 -25.15
C THR A 988 2.42 -39.99 -26.22
N ALA A 989 1.68 -40.92 -26.82
CA ALA A 989 0.64 -40.60 -27.80
C ALA A 989 -0.50 -39.76 -27.20
N GLY A 990 -1.02 -38.79 -27.95
CA GLY A 990 -2.05 -37.87 -27.47
C GLY A 990 -2.66 -36.98 -28.55
N GLU A 991 -3.94 -36.63 -28.39
CA GLU A 991 -4.76 -35.96 -29.42
C GLU A 991 -4.30 -34.53 -29.78
N GLY A 992 -3.51 -33.87 -28.92
CA GLY A 992 -2.96 -32.53 -29.18
C GLY A 992 -1.72 -32.50 -30.09
N TRP A 993 -1.15 -33.64 -30.47
CA TRP A 993 -0.02 -33.68 -31.39
C TRP A 993 -0.47 -33.45 -32.84
N THR A 994 0.00 -32.37 -33.46
CA THR A 994 -0.25 -32.05 -34.87
C THR A 994 1.05 -32.13 -35.68
N ALA A 995 0.96 -32.63 -36.92
CA ALA A 995 2.10 -32.73 -37.83
C ALA A 995 1.70 -32.40 -39.26
N THR A 996 2.56 -31.68 -39.97
CA THR A 996 2.40 -31.39 -41.40
C THR A 996 3.69 -31.63 -42.18
N LEU A 997 3.55 -32.02 -43.46
CA LEU A 997 4.64 -32.06 -44.43
C LEU A 997 4.30 -31.13 -45.60
N ASP A 998 5.16 -30.14 -45.86
CA ASP A 998 4.91 -29.03 -46.80
C ASP A 998 3.54 -28.34 -46.57
N GLY A 999 3.14 -28.18 -45.30
CA GLY A 999 1.86 -27.60 -44.89
C GLY A 999 0.63 -28.50 -45.07
N LYS A 1000 0.80 -29.77 -45.47
CA LYS A 1000 -0.30 -30.77 -45.53
C LYS A 1000 -0.33 -31.62 -44.26
N PRO A 1001 -1.47 -31.78 -43.59
CA PRO A 1001 -1.57 -32.57 -42.36
C PRO A 1001 -1.27 -34.06 -42.61
N LEU A 1002 -0.62 -34.70 -41.63
CA LEU A 1002 -0.30 -36.14 -41.64
C LEU A 1002 -1.28 -36.93 -40.76
N THR A 1003 -1.53 -38.21 -41.09
CA THR A 1003 -2.34 -39.11 -40.25
C THR A 1003 -1.59 -39.44 -38.97
N GLY A 1004 -2.15 -39.10 -37.79
CA GLY A 1004 -1.63 -39.55 -36.50
C GLY A 1004 -1.86 -41.04 -36.26
N THR A 1005 -0.90 -41.71 -35.64
CA THR A 1005 -0.96 -43.14 -35.30
C THR A 1005 -0.17 -43.45 -34.02
N THR A 1006 -0.44 -44.59 -33.37
CA THR A 1006 0.27 -45.00 -32.15
C THR A 1006 1.26 -46.13 -32.46
N VAL A 1007 2.54 -45.85 -32.24
CA VAL A 1007 3.65 -46.79 -32.46
C VAL A 1007 3.98 -47.52 -31.15
N ASP A 1008 4.39 -48.79 -31.23
CA ASP A 1008 4.74 -49.65 -30.09
C ASP A 1008 3.68 -49.74 -28.96
N GLY A 1009 2.44 -49.36 -29.24
CA GLY A 1009 1.34 -49.31 -28.27
C GLY A 1009 1.38 -48.14 -27.28
N TRP A 1010 2.31 -47.19 -27.39
CA TRP A 1010 2.40 -46.03 -26.48
C TRP A 1010 2.96 -44.74 -27.10
N ALA A 1011 3.80 -44.85 -28.13
CA ALA A 1011 4.56 -43.75 -28.70
C ALA A 1011 3.75 -42.99 -29.76
N GLN A 1012 3.81 -41.66 -29.77
CA GLN A 1012 3.19 -40.86 -30.82
C GLN A 1012 3.88 -41.12 -32.16
N GLY A 1013 3.10 -41.23 -33.23
CA GLY A 1013 3.64 -41.27 -34.58
C GLY A 1013 2.73 -40.65 -35.64
N PHE A 1014 3.27 -40.54 -36.86
CA PHE A 1014 2.57 -39.99 -38.02
C PHE A 1014 2.95 -40.75 -39.31
N GLU A 1015 1.97 -41.05 -40.14
CA GLU A 1015 2.20 -41.67 -41.46
C GLU A 1015 2.93 -40.67 -42.38
N LEU A 1016 4.08 -41.07 -42.93
CA LEU A 1016 4.88 -40.23 -43.81
C LEU A 1016 4.74 -40.71 -45.28
N PRO A 1017 4.46 -39.81 -46.23
CA PRO A 1017 4.41 -40.16 -47.65
C PRO A 1017 5.81 -40.53 -48.19
N PRO A 1018 5.91 -41.17 -49.38
CA PRO A 1018 7.20 -41.51 -49.99
C PRO A 1018 8.09 -40.29 -50.24
N ASN A 1019 7.50 -39.17 -50.65
CA ASN A 1019 8.22 -37.93 -50.93
C ASN A 1019 8.72 -37.29 -49.62
N GLY A 1020 9.89 -36.66 -49.68
CA GLY A 1020 10.39 -35.74 -48.66
C GLY A 1020 9.71 -34.37 -48.68
N GLY A 1021 10.13 -33.49 -47.76
CA GLY A 1021 9.58 -32.14 -47.60
C GLY A 1021 10.01 -31.48 -46.29
N THR A 1022 9.52 -30.27 -46.01
CA THR A 1022 9.61 -29.64 -44.69
C THR A 1022 8.57 -30.23 -43.75
N LEU A 1023 9.03 -30.89 -42.68
CA LEU A 1023 8.23 -31.47 -41.62
C LEU A 1023 8.16 -30.48 -40.44
N ASP A 1024 6.93 -30.09 -40.11
CA ASP A 1024 6.60 -29.36 -38.88
C ASP A 1024 5.75 -30.25 -37.99
N VAL A 1025 6.17 -30.47 -36.73
CA VAL A 1025 5.39 -31.17 -35.69
C VAL A 1025 5.32 -30.27 -34.46
N THR A 1026 4.11 -30.08 -33.95
CA THR A 1026 3.81 -29.19 -32.81
C THR A 1026 2.85 -29.86 -31.85
N TYR A 1027 2.81 -29.39 -30.60
CA TYR A 1027 1.73 -29.74 -29.67
C TYR A 1027 0.77 -28.57 -29.49
N GLU A 1028 -0.47 -28.73 -29.95
CA GLU A 1028 -1.53 -27.73 -29.81
C GLU A 1028 -2.35 -27.97 -28.54
N ALA A 1029 -2.13 -27.10 -27.53
CA ALA A 1029 -2.92 -27.14 -26.30
C ALA A 1029 -4.41 -26.84 -26.60
N PRO A 1030 -5.37 -27.65 -26.10
CA PRO A 1030 -6.80 -27.44 -26.34
C PRO A 1030 -7.26 -26.03 -25.99
N MET A 1031 -8.19 -25.45 -26.77
CA MET A 1031 -8.74 -24.11 -26.48
C MET A 1031 -9.35 -23.99 -25.07
N SER A 1032 -9.82 -25.10 -24.50
CA SER A 1032 -10.29 -25.19 -23.11
C SER A 1032 -9.17 -24.96 -22.08
N HIS A 1033 -7.93 -25.41 -22.33
CA HIS A 1033 -6.77 -25.15 -21.48
C HIS A 1033 -6.45 -23.66 -21.44
N THR A 1034 -6.26 -23.05 -22.62
CA THR A 1034 -5.96 -21.62 -22.76
C THR A 1034 -7.10 -20.75 -22.21
N GLY A 1035 -8.35 -21.10 -22.49
CA GLY A 1035 -9.52 -20.41 -21.94
C GLY A 1035 -9.62 -20.52 -20.42
N TRP A 1036 -9.25 -21.68 -19.85
CA TRP A 1036 -9.21 -21.89 -18.41
C TRP A 1036 -8.08 -21.08 -17.74
N LEU A 1037 -6.87 -21.04 -18.32
CA LEU A 1037 -5.78 -20.19 -17.82
C LEU A 1037 -6.18 -18.70 -17.76
N TRP A 1038 -6.87 -18.19 -18.77
CA TRP A 1038 -7.43 -16.83 -18.73
C TRP A 1038 -8.50 -16.64 -17.64
N ALA A 1039 -9.40 -17.61 -17.47
CA ALA A 1039 -10.41 -17.58 -16.40
C ALA A 1039 -9.76 -17.63 -15.00
N GLN A 1040 -8.73 -18.47 -14.82
CA GLN A 1040 -7.97 -18.62 -13.59
C GLN A 1040 -7.22 -17.32 -13.23
N GLY A 1041 -6.56 -16.68 -14.22
CA GLY A 1041 -5.95 -15.37 -14.05
C GLY A 1041 -6.95 -14.28 -13.66
N ALA A 1042 -8.12 -14.25 -14.31
CA ALA A 1042 -9.20 -13.32 -13.97
C ALA A 1042 -9.75 -13.56 -12.55
N LEU A 1043 -9.97 -14.82 -12.14
CA LEU A 1043 -10.41 -15.19 -10.80
C LEU A 1043 -9.37 -14.81 -9.73
N ALA A 1044 -8.08 -15.00 -10.00
CA ALA A 1044 -7.00 -14.60 -9.10
C ALA A 1044 -6.97 -13.06 -8.90
N VAL A 1045 -7.11 -12.28 -9.98
CA VAL A 1045 -7.20 -10.81 -9.92
C VAL A 1045 -8.45 -10.38 -9.13
N VAL A 1046 -9.61 -10.99 -9.37
CA VAL A 1046 -10.86 -10.72 -8.63
C VAL A 1046 -10.68 -11.02 -7.14
N LEU A 1047 -10.06 -12.15 -6.79
CA LEU A 1047 -9.79 -12.53 -5.40
C LEU A 1047 -8.85 -11.54 -4.68
N VAL A 1048 -7.76 -11.12 -5.34
CA VAL A 1048 -6.83 -10.10 -4.84
C VAL A 1048 -7.58 -8.78 -4.61
N VAL A 1049 -8.34 -8.30 -5.59
CA VAL A 1049 -9.16 -7.08 -5.44
C VAL A 1049 -10.12 -7.24 -4.26
N LEU A 1050 -10.89 -8.33 -4.18
CA LEU A 1050 -11.87 -8.55 -3.10
C LEU A 1050 -11.23 -8.57 -1.70
N ALA A 1051 -10.06 -9.18 -1.53
CA ALA A 1051 -9.29 -9.20 -0.29
C ALA A 1051 -8.75 -7.81 0.14
N LEU A 1052 -8.35 -6.96 -0.80
CA LEU A 1052 -7.73 -5.66 -0.52
C LEU A 1052 -8.69 -4.69 0.22
N PRO A 1053 -8.15 -3.79 1.07
CA PRO A 1053 -8.95 -2.73 1.67
C PRO A 1053 -9.50 -1.81 0.59
N GLY A 1054 -10.83 -1.78 0.44
CA GLY A 1054 -11.47 -0.80 -0.42
C GLY A 1054 -11.20 0.61 0.11
N ARG A 1055 -11.01 1.56 -0.81
CA ARG A 1055 -11.07 2.98 -0.45
C ARG A 1055 -12.45 3.23 0.16
N ARG A 1056 -12.52 3.94 1.29
CA ARG A 1056 -13.82 4.46 1.77
C ARG A 1056 -14.36 5.34 0.63
N ARG A 1057 -15.52 4.99 0.07
CA ARG A 1057 -16.35 5.96 -0.66
C ARG A 1057 -16.48 7.18 0.24
N ASP A 1058 -16.23 8.34 -0.33
CA ASP A 1058 -15.72 9.47 0.43
C ASP A 1058 -16.73 9.87 1.53
N VAL A 1059 -16.25 9.90 2.78
CA VAL A 1059 -17.00 10.41 3.92
C VAL A 1059 -16.77 11.91 3.90
N ASP A 1060 -17.87 12.66 3.98
CA ASP A 1060 -17.88 14.12 3.95
C ASP A 1060 -16.94 14.65 5.05
N ASP A 1061 -15.79 15.16 4.63
CA ASP A 1061 -14.59 15.18 5.47
C ASP A 1061 -14.51 16.40 6.40
N ASP A 1062 -15.48 17.32 6.26
CA ASP A 1062 -15.74 18.53 7.04
C ASP A 1062 -16.90 18.39 8.03
N LEU A 1063 -17.63 17.27 8.01
CA LEU A 1063 -18.54 16.92 9.10
C LEU A 1063 -17.72 16.53 10.34
N PRO A 1064 -18.07 17.02 11.55
CA PRO A 1064 -17.42 16.58 12.77
C PRO A 1064 -17.57 15.06 12.93
N GLU A 1065 -16.53 14.35 13.37
CA GLU A 1065 -16.67 12.93 13.69
C GLU A 1065 -17.70 12.80 14.83
N GLU A 1066 -18.75 12.01 14.63
CA GLU A 1066 -19.77 11.78 15.64
C GLU A 1066 -19.08 11.42 16.97
N PRO A 1067 -19.40 12.13 18.08
CA PRO A 1067 -18.78 11.81 19.35
C PRO A 1067 -19.13 10.36 19.68
N VAL A 1068 -18.10 9.52 19.80
CA VAL A 1068 -18.26 8.11 20.12
C VAL A 1068 -18.94 8.04 21.48
N VAL A 1069 -20.26 7.84 21.47
CA VAL A 1069 -21.08 7.78 22.69
C VAL A 1069 -20.42 6.74 23.58
N PRO A 1070 -19.87 7.11 24.75
CA PRO A 1070 -19.23 6.15 25.63
C PRO A 1070 -20.30 5.13 25.99
N ALA A 1071 -20.01 3.86 25.73
CA ALA A 1071 -20.95 2.79 26.02
C ALA A 1071 -21.35 2.89 27.49
N GLN A 1072 -22.64 3.09 27.76
CA GLN A 1072 -23.14 3.32 29.11
C GLN A 1072 -22.62 2.21 30.03
N ASP A 1073 -21.94 2.60 31.12
CA ASP A 1073 -21.26 1.66 32.00
C ASP A 1073 -22.23 0.60 32.52
N ILE A 1074 -22.05 -0.62 32.03
CA ILE A 1074 -22.95 -1.73 32.32
C ILE A 1074 -22.75 -2.12 33.78
N THR A 1075 -23.82 -1.98 34.57
CA THR A 1075 -23.84 -2.02 36.04
C THR A 1075 -23.02 -3.16 36.65
N GLY A 1076 -21.85 -2.83 37.23
CA GLY A 1076 -20.87 -3.81 37.69
C GLY A 1076 -19.87 -3.32 38.75
N ASP A 1077 -20.31 -2.46 39.67
CA ASP A 1077 -19.42 -1.71 40.58
C ASP A 1077 -18.64 -2.60 41.57
N GLY A 1078 -17.43 -3.00 41.15
CA GLY A 1078 -16.58 -3.98 41.83
C GLY A 1078 -15.99 -3.49 43.15
N ARG A 1079 -15.52 -4.43 43.99
CA ARG A 1079 -15.03 -4.17 45.37
C ARG A 1079 -13.79 -3.26 45.48
N ARG A 1080 -13.21 -2.82 44.35
CA ARG A 1080 -12.15 -1.80 44.28
C ARG A 1080 -12.74 -0.40 44.05
N ALA A 1081 -13.74 -0.26 43.18
CA ALA A 1081 -14.45 1.01 42.96
C ALA A 1081 -15.13 1.49 44.24
N ARG A 1082 -15.81 0.60 44.97
CA ARG A 1082 -16.38 0.93 46.30
C ARG A 1082 -15.33 1.34 47.35
N ARG A 1083 -14.10 0.82 47.27
CA ARG A 1083 -13.02 1.22 48.18
C ARG A 1083 -12.40 2.56 47.81
N LEU A 1084 -12.25 2.85 46.52
CA LEU A 1084 -11.80 4.16 46.04
C LEU A 1084 -12.87 5.24 46.28
N ARG A 1085 -14.16 4.92 46.11
CA ARG A 1085 -15.27 5.81 46.45
C ARG A 1085 -15.34 6.03 47.97
N ALA A 1086 -15.22 4.99 48.80
CA ALA A 1086 -15.15 5.15 50.27
C ALA A 1086 -13.89 5.91 50.75
N GLN A 1087 -12.76 5.85 50.02
CA GLN A 1087 -11.62 6.72 50.30
C GLN A 1087 -11.90 8.17 49.93
N ALA A 1088 -12.49 8.44 48.75
CA ALA A 1088 -12.88 9.78 48.34
C ALA A 1088 -13.98 10.37 49.24
N GLU A 1089 -14.90 9.54 49.75
CA GLU A 1089 -15.93 9.92 50.73
C GLU A 1089 -15.28 10.24 52.09
N ALA A 1090 -14.30 9.45 52.56
CA ALA A 1090 -13.54 9.76 53.79
C ALA A 1090 -12.62 11.01 53.64
N GLU A 1091 -12.06 11.24 52.46
CA GLU A 1091 -11.31 12.47 52.12
C GLU A 1091 -12.26 13.68 52.03
N ALA A 1092 -13.50 13.51 51.58
CA ALA A 1092 -14.52 14.55 51.60
C ALA A 1092 -15.06 14.83 53.02
N GLU A 1093 -15.31 13.81 53.84
CA GLU A 1093 -15.74 13.96 55.24
C GLU A 1093 -14.65 14.63 56.09
N SER A 1094 -13.37 14.35 55.83
CA SER A 1094 -12.26 15.03 56.51
C SER A 1094 -12.02 16.46 55.98
N ALA A 1095 -12.37 16.76 54.73
CA ALA A 1095 -12.41 18.14 54.22
C ALA A 1095 -13.62 18.95 54.73
N ALA A 1096 -14.72 18.28 55.09
CA ALA A 1096 -15.93 18.92 55.64
C ALA A 1096 -15.85 19.23 57.16
N GLY A 1097 -14.73 18.91 57.82
CA GLY A 1097 -14.55 19.02 59.27
C GLY A 1097 -14.46 20.43 59.86
N THR A 1098 -14.66 21.50 59.07
CA THR A 1098 -14.57 22.90 59.51
C THR A 1098 -15.71 23.77 58.99
N ASP A 1099 -16.93 23.51 59.47
CA ASP A 1099 -17.75 24.58 60.07
C ASP A 1099 -18.87 24.01 60.96
N GLN A 1100 -19.25 24.73 62.03
CA GLN A 1100 -20.38 24.37 62.90
C GLN A 1100 -21.43 25.48 62.93
N THR A 1101 -22.70 25.18 62.64
CA THR A 1101 -23.85 25.74 63.39
C THR A 1101 -25.18 25.02 63.10
N THR A 1102 -25.57 24.18 64.05
CA THR A 1102 -26.95 23.82 64.47
C THR A 1102 -28.17 24.13 63.59
N ALA A 1103 -28.89 23.07 63.21
CA ALA A 1103 -30.36 23.06 63.05
C ALA A 1103 -30.94 21.67 63.43
N MET A 1104 -32.21 21.60 63.85
CA MET A 1104 -32.88 20.37 64.32
C MET A 1104 -33.66 19.62 63.21
N PRO A 1105 -33.92 18.30 63.37
CA PRO A 1105 -34.52 17.45 62.33
C PRO A 1105 -36.07 17.37 62.38
N PRO A 1106 -36.73 17.06 61.24
CA PRO A 1106 -38.14 16.61 61.20
C PRO A 1106 -38.28 15.09 61.42
N PRO A 1107 -39.46 14.60 61.84
CA PRO A 1107 -39.77 13.17 62.01
C PRO A 1107 -40.16 12.46 60.67
N PRO A 1108 -40.26 11.11 60.64
CA PRO A 1108 -40.35 10.32 59.41
C PRO A 1108 -41.76 9.74 59.10
N GLU A 1109 -41.82 8.93 58.03
CA GLU A 1109 -42.94 8.09 57.57
C GLU A 1109 -44.11 8.88 56.92
N GLU A 1110 -44.90 8.35 55.96
CA GLU A 1110 -45.20 6.95 55.62
C GLU A 1110 -45.42 6.75 54.09
N ALA A 1111 -45.59 5.51 53.63
CA ALA A 1111 -45.98 5.12 52.25
C ALA A 1111 -47.30 4.26 52.34
N PRO A 1112 -48.04 3.86 51.27
CA PRO A 1112 -47.60 3.66 49.87
C PRO A 1112 -48.66 3.81 48.73
N ALA A 1113 -48.26 3.36 47.52
CA ALA A 1113 -49.03 2.50 46.59
C ALA A 1113 -49.97 3.04 45.46
N ALA A 1114 -50.05 2.17 44.44
CA ALA A 1114 -51.11 1.93 43.45
C ALA A 1114 -51.24 2.84 42.19
N ALA A 1115 -51.25 2.18 41.02
CA ALA A 1115 -51.34 2.75 39.67
C ALA A 1115 -52.76 2.67 39.08
N ALA A 1116 -53.09 3.55 38.11
CA ALA A 1116 -53.84 3.22 36.87
C ALA A 1116 -54.03 4.41 35.88
N VAL A 1117 -53.32 4.40 34.74
CA VAL A 1117 -53.85 4.18 33.36
C VAL A 1117 -55.36 4.45 33.11
N PRO A 1118 -55.84 5.08 31.98
CA PRO A 1118 -55.18 5.91 30.93
C PRO A 1118 -56.02 7.09 30.33
N GLN A 1119 -55.50 7.75 29.26
CA GLN A 1119 -56.21 8.54 28.20
C GLN A 1119 -57.02 9.80 28.63
N GLN A 1120 -57.12 10.90 27.86
CA GLN A 1120 -57.34 11.06 26.41
C GLN A 1120 -56.65 12.30 25.77
N GLN A 1121 -56.76 12.42 24.45
CA GLN A 1121 -56.53 13.65 23.63
C GLN A 1121 -57.77 14.61 23.79
N SER A 1122 -57.85 15.87 23.32
CA SER A 1122 -57.36 16.47 22.07
C SER A 1122 -57.59 18.02 22.00
N TYR A 1123 -56.73 18.74 21.25
CA TYR A 1123 -56.87 20.02 20.50
C TYR A 1123 -57.96 21.12 20.78
N GLY A 1124 -57.57 22.39 20.53
CA GLY A 1124 -58.42 23.57 20.27
C GLY A 1124 -58.35 24.66 21.36
N THR A 1125 -57.67 25.83 21.29
CA THR A 1125 -57.20 26.77 20.24
C THR A 1125 -58.18 27.94 19.94
N TRP A 1126 -57.65 29.19 19.92
CA TRP A 1126 -58.29 30.50 19.63
C TRP A 1126 -59.19 31.09 20.76
N ASP A 1127 -59.35 32.42 20.96
CA ASP A 1127 -58.78 33.61 20.27
C ASP A 1127 -58.57 34.83 21.23
N THR A 1128 -58.37 36.04 20.67
CA THR A 1128 -57.68 37.23 21.21
C THR A 1128 -58.58 38.45 21.56
N GLN A 1129 -57.93 39.56 21.98
CA GLN A 1129 -58.42 40.96 22.17
C GLN A 1129 -59.09 41.30 23.53
N GLY A 1130 -58.95 42.52 24.11
CA GLY A 1130 -58.06 43.65 23.76
C GLY A 1130 -58.51 45.01 24.37
N TYR A 1131 -57.56 45.93 24.65
CA TYR A 1131 -57.72 47.32 25.18
C TYR A 1131 -58.32 47.47 26.60
N ALA A 1132 -58.02 48.49 27.44
CA ALA A 1132 -57.08 49.64 27.44
C ALA A 1132 -56.48 49.79 28.88
N ASP A 1133 -55.62 50.74 29.30
CA ASP A 1133 -55.28 52.09 28.83
C ASP A 1133 -53.88 52.56 29.31
N THR A 1134 -53.48 53.76 28.89
CA THR A 1134 -52.22 54.55 29.09
C THR A 1134 -52.12 55.20 30.50
N ASP A 1135 -51.02 55.79 31.03
CA ASP A 1135 -49.61 56.07 30.62
C ASP A 1135 -48.77 56.35 31.93
N TYR A 1136 -47.54 56.91 32.07
CA TYR A 1136 -46.49 57.56 31.23
C TYR A 1136 -45.10 57.45 31.94
N SER A 1137 -43.99 57.71 31.22
CA SER A 1137 -42.63 58.11 31.72
C SER A 1137 -41.72 57.04 32.36
N ALA A 1138 -40.39 56.98 32.16
CA ALA A 1138 -39.46 57.76 31.30
C ALA A 1138 -38.23 56.91 30.82
N TYR A 1139 -37.41 57.50 29.93
CA TYR A 1139 -36.29 56.88 29.17
C TYR A 1139 -34.99 56.57 29.94
N GLY A 1140 -34.15 55.68 29.39
CA GLY A 1140 -32.70 55.59 29.62
C GLY A 1140 -32.02 54.39 28.93
N HIS A 1141 -30.86 54.57 28.29
CA HIS A 1141 -30.11 53.52 27.57
C HIS A 1141 -28.59 53.70 27.74
N ASP A 1142 -27.85 52.59 27.93
CA ASP A 1142 -26.37 52.47 27.87
C ASP A 1142 -25.53 53.36 28.86
N PRO A 1143 -24.17 53.23 28.94
CA PRO A 1143 -23.23 52.33 28.23
C PRO A 1143 -22.32 51.45 29.14
N TYR A 1144 -21.48 50.60 28.53
CA TYR A 1144 -20.38 49.88 29.20
C TYR A 1144 -19.00 50.03 28.52
N GLN A 1145 -18.23 51.04 28.92
CA GLN A 1145 -16.76 51.08 28.93
C GLN A 1145 -16.32 51.97 30.11
N GLY A 1146 -15.24 51.72 30.87
CA GLY A 1146 -14.31 50.59 30.85
C GLY A 1146 -13.21 50.76 31.92
N THR A 1147 -12.13 49.97 31.85
CA THR A 1147 -10.86 50.08 32.60
C THR A 1147 -10.87 50.08 34.14
N GLN A 1148 -10.11 49.15 34.76
CA GLN A 1148 -8.83 49.51 35.42
C GLN A 1148 -7.99 48.30 35.88
N GLN A 1149 -6.68 48.42 35.62
CA GLN A 1149 -5.52 48.04 36.46
C GLN A 1149 -5.54 46.77 37.34
N TYR A 1150 -4.61 45.85 37.05
CA TYR A 1150 -4.04 44.93 38.05
C TYR A 1150 -2.87 45.60 38.81
N PRO A 1151 -2.89 45.63 40.15
CA PRO A 1151 -1.71 45.97 40.97
C PRO A 1151 -0.76 44.78 41.14
N ALA A 1152 0.51 45.05 41.47
CA ALA A 1152 1.49 44.03 41.83
C ALA A 1152 1.49 43.74 43.34
N GLY A 1153 1.84 42.51 43.77
CA GLY A 1153 1.92 42.17 45.20
C GLY A 1153 2.32 40.72 45.51
N THR A 1154 3.63 40.49 45.64
CA THR A 1154 4.30 39.58 46.61
C THR A 1154 3.63 38.26 47.06
N TYR A 1155 4.34 37.15 46.82
CA TYR A 1155 4.57 36.13 47.85
C TYR A 1155 6.05 35.72 47.86
N ASP A 1156 6.64 35.61 49.06
CA ASP A 1156 8.01 35.16 49.26
C ASP A 1156 8.20 33.66 48.99
N GLN A 1157 9.39 33.29 48.51
CA GLN A 1157 10.04 32.09 49.04
C GLN A 1157 11.56 32.29 49.14
N THR A 1158 12.09 31.97 50.32
CA THR A 1158 13.38 32.48 50.80
C THR A 1158 14.55 31.66 50.29
N TYR A 1159 15.54 32.31 49.67
CA TYR A 1159 16.87 31.73 49.53
C TYR A 1159 17.58 31.71 50.88
N GLN A 1160 18.20 30.59 51.23
CA GLN A 1160 19.15 30.52 52.34
C GLN A 1160 20.43 29.84 51.84
N ALA A 1161 21.56 30.52 52.03
CA ALA A 1161 22.89 30.08 51.65
C ALA A 1161 23.83 30.29 52.84
N ASP A 1162 24.91 29.49 52.91
CA ASP A 1162 26.14 29.81 53.66
C ASP A 1162 27.31 28.95 53.11
N PRO A 1163 28.60 29.31 53.34
CA PRO A 1163 29.67 29.06 52.38
C PRO A 1163 30.94 28.40 52.99
N TYR A 1164 32.14 28.95 52.71
CA TYR A 1164 33.52 28.51 53.05
C TYR A 1164 34.12 27.38 52.18
N GLN A 1165 35.41 27.40 51.77
CA GLN A 1165 36.35 28.52 51.49
C GLN A 1165 37.53 28.04 50.59
N GLU A 1166 38.42 28.97 50.22
CA GLU A 1166 39.80 28.90 49.63
C GLU A 1166 40.64 27.59 49.73
N GLY A 1167 41.67 27.37 48.90
CA GLY A 1167 42.30 28.18 47.84
C GLY A 1167 43.74 27.71 47.48
N THR A 1168 44.56 28.56 46.81
CA THR A 1168 45.99 28.36 46.42
C THR A 1168 46.32 27.33 45.31
N GLN A 1169 47.48 27.35 44.61
CA GLN A 1169 48.18 28.41 43.85
C GLN A 1169 49.29 27.79 42.94
N GLN A 1170 50.02 28.60 42.15
CA GLN A 1170 51.20 28.25 41.28
C GLN A 1170 50.88 27.51 39.95
N GLY A 1171 51.66 27.63 38.86
CA GLY A 1171 52.75 28.58 38.56
C GLY A 1171 53.78 28.09 37.50
N GLY A 1172 54.04 28.88 36.43
CA GLY A 1172 55.05 28.65 35.36
C GLY A 1172 54.40 28.54 33.95
N GLN A 1173 54.73 29.28 32.87
CA GLN A 1173 55.91 29.96 32.29
C GLN A 1173 56.90 29.13 31.44
N TYR A 1174 57.05 29.53 30.16
CA TYR A 1174 58.26 29.48 29.29
C TYR A 1174 58.82 28.06 28.92
N ASP A 1175 59.50 27.80 27.80
CA ASP A 1175 59.76 28.52 26.52
C ASP A 1175 60.13 27.48 25.42
N PRO A 1176 60.31 27.83 24.11
CA PRO A 1176 60.62 26.85 23.04
C PRO A 1176 62.12 26.68 22.69
N TYR A 1177 62.42 25.67 21.83
CA TYR A 1177 63.69 25.34 21.14
C TYR A 1177 64.87 24.69 21.92
N ALA A 1178 65.08 23.37 21.72
CA ALA A 1178 66.35 22.67 21.45
C ALA A 1178 66.05 21.18 21.11
N TYR A 1179 66.61 20.42 20.15
CA TYR A 1179 67.91 20.21 19.48
C TYR A 1179 68.83 19.11 20.08
N GLY A 1180 69.22 18.13 19.25
CA GLY A 1180 70.03 16.93 19.60
C GLY A 1180 69.17 15.67 19.90
N GLY A 1181 69.49 14.43 19.50
CA GLY A 1181 70.70 13.85 18.85
C GLY A 1181 71.47 12.93 19.83
N THR A 1182 71.91 11.70 19.50
CA THR A 1182 71.92 10.96 18.20
C THR A 1182 72.22 9.44 18.41
N THR A 1183 72.20 8.67 17.30
CA THR A 1183 72.66 7.26 17.08
C THR A 1183 71.62 6.15 17.36
N ALA A 1184 71.40 5.15 16.49
CA ALA A 1184 72.06 4.72 15.22
C ALA A 1184 70.98 4.16 14.22
N SER A 1185 71.24 3.57 13.03
CA SER A 1185 72.48 3.10 12.36
C SER A 1185 72.42 3.17 10.81
N TYR A 1186 72.67 2.05 10.09
CA TYR A 1186 72.74 1.83 8.63
C TYR A 1186 71.62 0.84 8.18
N ASP A 1187 71.32 0.52 6.91
CA ASP A 1187 72.12 0.58 5.65
C ASP A 1187 71.26 0.78 4.36
N GLN A 1188 71.86 0.83 3.15
CA GLN A 1188 71.20 1.26 1.89
C GLN A 1188 71.73 0.60 0.56
N THR A 1189 70.83 0.29 -0.39
CA THR A 1189 71.11 0.02 -1.84
C THR A 1189 69.90 0.45 -2.73
N TYR A 1190 69.99 1.38 -3.70
CA TYR A 1190 70.47 1.26 -5.12
C TYR A 1190 69.57 0.39 -6.05
N THR A 1191 69.18 0.72 -7.32
CA THR A 1191 69.66 1.63 -8.41
C THR A 1191 68.46 2.02 -9.34
N GLN A 1192 68.16 3.27 -9.74
CA GLN A 1192 68.60 4.13 -10.88
C GLN A 1192 68.36 3.61 -12.34
N GLY A 1193 67.84 4.46 -13.24
CA GLY A 1193 67.74 4.24 -14.71
C GLY A 1193 67.01 5.36 -15.49
N TYR A 1194 67.44 5.67 -16.73
CA TYR A 1194 66.90 6.66 -17.68
C TYR A 1194 66.49 5.95 -19.00
N ASP A 1195 65.51 6.47 -19.77
CA ASP A 1195 65.70 7.22 -21.05
C ASP A 1195 64.36 7.41 -21.84
N ALA A 1196 64.36 8.05 -23.02
CA ALA A 1196 63.14 8.37 -23.80
C ALA A 1196 63.28 8.36 -25.35
N THR A 1197 62.24 7.94 -26.12
CA THR A 1197 61.97 8.36 -27.53
C THR A 1197 60.61 7.93 -28.14
N TYR A 1198 59.92 8.90 -28.76
CA TYR A 1198 59.23 8.91 -30.09
C TYR A 1198 58.01 8.03 -30.50
N ASP A 1199 57.32 8.54 -31.55
CA ASP A 1199 56.03 8.22 -32.24
C ASP A 1199 56.22 7.15 -33.40
N PRO A 1200 55.24 6.67 -34.24
CA PRO A 1200 53.92 7.26 -34.58
C PRO A 1200 52.68 6.39 -35.00
N SER A 1201 51.54 7.11 -35.18
CA SER A 1201 50.31 6.79 -35.97
C SER A 1201 49.25 5.85 -35.33
N GLN A 1202 47.91 6.02 -35.50
CA GLN A 1202 47.11 6.66 -36.57
C GLN A 1202 45.88 7.49 -36.07
N ARG A 1203 45.21 8.20 -36.99
CA ARG A 1203 43.92 8.94 -36.92
C ARG A 1203 43.02 8.47 -38.10
N PRO A 1204 41.68 8.69 -38.15
CA PRO A 1204 40.95 10.00 -38.17
C PRO A 1204 39.73 10.01 -37.20
N ASP A 1205 38.82 10.98 -37.02
CA ASP A 1205 38.61 12.43 -37.24
C ASP A 1205 37.07 12.65 -37.16
N SER A 1206 36.61 13.80 -36.68
CA SER A 1206 35.34 14.45 -37.11
C SER A 1206 35.25 15.85 -36.50
N GLU A 1207 34.77 16.82 -37.27
CA GLU A 1207 35.02 18.24 -37.04
C GLU A 1207 33.87 18.97 -36.32
N ARG A 1208 34.16 20.20 -35.86
CA ARG A 1208 33.16 21.24 -35.58
C ARG A 1208 33.49 22.52 -36.37
N PRO A 1209 32.60 22.98 -37.27
CA PRO A 1209 32.34 24.40 -37.47
C PRO A 1209 31.27 24.86 -36.46
N ASP A 1210 31.26 26.07 -35.91
CA ASP A 1210 32.21 27.20 -35.91
C ASP A 1210 32.32 27.74 -34.44
N GLY A 1211 32.81 28.93 -34.07
CA GLY A 1211 33.21 30.09 -34.87
C GLY A 1211 33.76 31.32 -34.10
N SER A 1212 33.57 31.44 -32.78
CA SER A 1212 34.09 32.59 -32.00
C SER A 1212 34.24 32.37 -30.49
N GLN A 1213 35.02 33.25 -29.86
CA GLN A 1213 35.26 33.40 -28.40
C GLN A 1213 34.11 34.23 -27.76
N GLN A 1214 33.89 34.28 -26.44
CA GLN A 1214 34.76 34.02 -25.28
C GLN A 1214 34.13 33.07 -24.25
#